data_AF-A0A918U8F0-F1
#
_entry.id   AF-A0A918U8F0-F1
#
_cell.length_a   1.000
_cell.length_b   1.000
_cell.length_c   1.000
_cell.angle_alpha   90.00
_cell.angle_beta   90.00
_cell.angle_gamma   90.00
#
_symmetry.space_group_name_H-M   'P 1'
#
loop_
_entity.id
_entity.type
_entity.pdbx_description
1 polymer ?
#
loop_
_entity_poly.entity_id
_entity_poly.type
_entity_poly.pdbx_seq_one_letter_code
_entity_poly.pdbx_strand_id
1 'polypeptide(L)'
;MSPLQQTVEQILSPDILSCSPETSVGEAAAIMSSRGCGSIVVIDEAGTAVGIWTETDALDIDYRDPAIRLMPVSQLMSHPVLTVPHTLSLHEATALFRENAIRHALVTGPKGYHGMISLTDIVLNQGTESFIGLRRVETVDAPPVLIIDGSRSLPEAMQWMREAGRDALVVALDDGEYGIVTQRDVLRLVTEGPPDQPLGGLCSQPLVAVGRHTSLLQARRLLIARKIRHLGVVNDEGVIERLLGFSEILRSIEQEFMMELQQVLSERDKALLETRQNLLLADKVFESTLDGIMITDGDGIIQSVNPAFCRITGYGSGEVIGKTPRLLNSGRQPGEFYEYFWRCLRQEGFWQGEMVNRRKNGLLYTEHLSVTAIRDPDGRCRHYVAVFSDITQRKQAEERLHFLANHDALTGLPNRTLFMERLQSAIDRASESGERLALLFIDLDRFKLVNDTLGHLAGDELLIMVAELLRERIPAHGTVARLSGDEFILLIENVESVRQVAGLAQSLTETMSSEKQVSGQNVFVSASIGISLYPDDGTMADILLGNADAAMYRAKERGKNTFQFYTTDMNASALERLRLEYALHRALAQNEELEVWYQPKVALADGSIVGAEALVRWTHPELGPIAPDRFIAIAEESSLIGMLGEWVLATACSALRSWRERGLLMGRMAVNISGRQLKLGGIVETICRILDDAGVPHGSLELEVTESVAMEEGSGMIDVLHRLKEQGIYLSIDDFGTGYSSLAYLKRLPVSGLKIDRSFIMDLHRDSDDAAITAAIVSIAQSLGLDLVAEGVERVEQRDFLLGKGCTMAQGYFFSPPLPRAEFEALLVEQAGRRPCR
;
A
#
# COMPACT_ATOMS: atom_id res chain seq x y z
N MET A 1 -42.02 -41.32 40.37
CA MET A 1 -40.62 -41.32 40.83
C MET A 1 -39.82 -42.08 39.79
N SER A 2 -38.67 -41.54 39.37
CA SER A 2 -37.83 -42.21 38.37
C SER A 2 -37.41 -43.60 38.88
N PRO A 3 -37.39 -44.66 38.04
CA PRO A 3 -36.86 -45.97 38.40
C PRO A 3 -35.42 -45.94 38.94
N LEU A 4 -34.67 -44.85 38.68
CA LEU A 4 -33.32 -44.60 39.21
C LEU A 4 -33.27 -44.34 40.73
N GLN A 5 -34.43 -44.25 41.41
CA GLN A 5 -34.52 -44.03 42.86
C GLN A 5 -35.07 -45.23 43.64
N GLN A 6 -35.29 -46.38 43.00
CA GLN A 6 -35.67 -47.59 43.75
C GLN A 6 -34.49 -48.13 44.55
N THR A 7 -34.75 -48.50 45.80
CA THR A 7 -33.76 -49.05 46.74
C THR A 7 -33.96 -50.54 46.94
N VAL A 8 -32.91 -51.22 47.42
CA VAL A 8 -32.94 -52.65 47.78
C VAL A 8 -34.08 -52.98 48.75
N GLU A 9 -34.41 -52.08 49.68
CA GLU A 9 -35.52 -52.23 50.63
C GLU A 9 -36.87 -52.52 49.97
N GLN A 10 -37.11 -51.95 48.78
CA GLN A 10 -38.41 -52.02 48.12
C GLN A 10 -38.64 -53.36 47.40
N ILE A 11 -37.60 -54.17 47.23
CA ILE A 11 -37.62 -55.37 46.39
C ILE A 11 -37.07 -56.63 47.06
N LEU A 12 -36.56 -56.53 48.30
CA LEU A 12 -36.00 -57.66 49.03
C LEU A 12 -37.06 -58.71 49.38
N SER A 13 -36.63 -59.96 49.50
CA SER A 13 -37.44 -61.03 50.10
C SER A 13 -37.28 -60.98 51.62
N PRO A 14 -38.34 -60.72 52.40
CA PRO A 14 -38.24 -60.56 53.85
C PRO A 14 -38.05 -61.91 54.58
N ASP A 15 -38.37 -63.04 53.93
CA ASP A 15 -38.24 -64.37 54.51
C ASP A 15 -36.82 -64.91 54.28
N ILE A 16 -36.01 -64.92 55.34
CA ILE A 16 -34.64 -65.46 55.31
C ILE A 16 -34.72 -66.94 55.65
N LEU A 17 -34.62 -67.79 54.62
CA LEU A 17 -34.46 -69.22 54.82
C LEU A 17 -33.11 -69.47 55.52
N SER A 18 -33.14 -70.14 56.68
CA SER A 18 -31.94 -70.38 57.49
C SER A 18 -31.87 -71.77 58.10
N CYS A 19 -30.65 -72.22 58.39
CA CYS A 19 -30.35 -73.47 59.09
C CYS A 19 -29.17 -73.33 60.07
N SER A 20 -29.00 -74.34 60.93
CA SER A 20 -27.88 -74.42 61.88
C SER A 20 -26.59 -74.86 61.18
N PRO A 21 -25.39 -74.47 61.66
CA PRO A 21 -24.10 -74.91 61.11
C PRO A 21 -23.95 -76.44 61.06
N GLU A 22 -24.64 -77.15 61.94
CA GLU A 22 -24.61 -78.62 62.06
C GLU A 22 -25.64 -79.34 61.16
N THR A 23 -26.54 -78.59 60.50
CA THR A 23 -27.52 -79.18 59.57
C THR A 23 -26.77 -79.86 58.42
N SER A 24 -27.16 -81.10 58.10
CA SER A 24 -26.50 -81.84 57.02
C SER A 24 -26.79 -81.23 55.65
N VAL A 25 -25.86 -81.34 54.69
CA VAL A 25 -26.06 -80.88 53.31
C VAL A 25 -27.33 -81.46 52.70
N GLY A 26 -27.63 -82.74 52.94
CA GLY A 26 -28.84 -83.39 52.43
C GLY A 26 -30.13 -82.76 52.97
N GLU A 27 -30.15 -82.42 54.27
CA GLU A 27 -31.28 -81.72 54.89
C GLU A 27 -31.41 -80.28 54.40
N ALA A 28 -30.30 -79.54 54.31
CA ALA A 28 -30.28 -78.19 53.76
C ALA A 28 -30.79 -78.17 52.30
N ALA A 29 -30.39 -79.15 51.48
CA ALA A 29 -30.84 -79.29 50.10
C ALA A 29 -32.35 -79.53 50.01
N ALA A 30 -32.88 -80.41 50.88
CA ALA A 30 -34.30 -80.71 50.94
C ALA A 30 -35.12 -79.49 51.40
N ILE A 31 -34.60 -78.71 52.35
CA ILE A 31 -35.22 -77.46 52.82
C ILE A 31 -35.27 -76.43 51.68
N MET A 32 -34.15 -76.20 50.99
CA MET A 32 -34.09 -75.29 49.83
C MET A 32 -35.03 -75.72 48.71
N SER A 33 -35.05 -77.00 48.36
CA SER A 33 -35.92 -77.56 47.31
C SER A 33 -37.41 -77.42 47.65
N SER A 34 -37.81 -77.80 48.86
CA SER A 34 -39.23 -77.75 49.29
C SER A 34 -39.79 -76.33 49.41
N ARG A 35 -38.94 -75.35 49.77
CA ARG A 35 -39.31 -73.93 49.82
C ARG A 35 -39.12 -73.21 48.49
N GLY A 36 -38.45 -73.84 47.52
CA GLY A 36 -38.17 -73.27 46.21
C GLY A 36 -37.22 -72.07 46.24
N CYS A 37 -36.33 -72.02 47.24
CA CYS A 37 -35.36 -70.94 47.47
C CYS A 37 -33.98 -71.33 46.92
N GLY A 38 -33.29 -70.38 46.28
CA GLY A 38 -31.98 -70.61 45.66
C GLY A 38 -30.78 -70.48 46.59
N SER A 39 -31.01 -70.15 47.86
CA SER A 39 -30.00 -70.14 48.91
C SER A 39 -30.62 -70.32 50.30
N ILE A 40 -29.79 -70.74 51.25
CA ILE A 40 -30.08 -70.85 52.67
C ILE A 40 -28.94 -70.20 53.46
N VAL A 41 -29.28 -69.34 54.42
CA VAL A 41 -28.30 -68.67 55.26
C VAL A 41 -28.00 -69.53 56.49
N VAL A 42 -26.73 -69.79 56.75
CA VAL A 42 -26.30 -70.55 57.91
C VAL A 42 -26.13 -69.58 59.07
N ILE A 43 -26.91 -69.78 60.14
CA ILE A 43 -26.98 -68.88 61.30
C ILE A 43 -26.56 -69.63 62.55
N ASP A 44 -25.61 -69.07 63.31
CA ASP A 44 -25.15 -69.65 64.57
C ASP A 44 -26.17 -69.49 65.72
N GLU A 45 -25.89 -70.10 66.88
CA GLU A 45 -26.76 -70.01 68.06
C GLU A 45 -26.92 -68.56 68.59
N ALA A 46 -26.01 -67.65 68.23
CA ALA A 46 -26.07 -66.24 68.60
C ALA A 46 -26.92 -65.40 67.61
N GLY A 47 -27.45 -66.01 66.55
CA GLY A 47 -28.27 -65.34 65.54
C GLY A 47 -27.45 -64.61 64.46
N THR A 48 -26.14 -64.88 64.36
CA THR A 48 -25.24 -64.27 63.38
C THR A 48 -25.15 -65.13 62.13
N ALA A 49 -25.23 -64.50 60.95
CA ALA A 49 -25.04 -65.20 59.68
C ALA A 49 -23.55 -65.56 59.51
N VAL A 50 -23.22 -66.84 59.67
CA VAL A 50 -21.85 -67.37 59.56
C VAL A 50 -21.54 -67.88 58.17
N GLY A 51 -22.51 -68.05 57.28
CA GLY A 51 -22.27 -68.37 55.87
C GLY A 51 -23.57 -68.47 55.08
N ILE A 52 -23.45 -68.69 53.78
CA ILE A 52 -24.58 -68.87 52.89
C ILE A 52 -24.29 -70.07 51.99
N TRP A 53 -25.27 -70.94 51.83
CA TRP A 53 -25.18 -72.06 50.92
C TRP A 53 -26.19 -71.88 49.79
N THR A 54 -25.72 -71.96 48.55
CA THR A 54 -26.46 -71.55 47.35
C THR A 54 -26.58 -72.69 46.34
N GLU A 55 -27.46 -72.53 45.34
CA GLU A 55 -27.52 -73.41 44.16
C GLU A 55 -26.15 -73.59 43.47
N THR A 56 -25.28 -72.59 43.52
CA THR A 56 -23.92 -72.65 42.96
C THR A 56 -23.00 -73.50 43.82
N ASP A 57 -23.01 -73.32 45.15
CA ASP A 57 -22.21 -74.16 46.07
C ASP A 57 -22.63 -75.64 45.99
N ALA A 58 -23.93 -75.90 45.76
CA ALA A 58 -24.44 -77.26 45.56
C ALA A 58 -23.87 -77.93 44.29
N LEU A 59 -23.53 -77.16 43.25
CA LEU A 59 -22.86 -77.73 42.09
C LEU A 59 -21.47 -78.24 42.41
N ASP A 60 -20.73 -77.64 43.35
CA ASP A 60 -19.33 -77.98 43.65
C ASP A 60 -19.18 -79.29 44.46
N ILE A 61 -20.30 -79.92 44.81
CA ILE A 61 -20.34 -81.15 45.60
C ILE A 61 -20.32 -82.40 44.70
N ASP A 62 -19.51 -83.40 45.09
CA ASP A 62 -19.52 -84.72 44.45
C ASP A 62 -20.56 -85.65 45.08
N TYR A 63 -21.78 -85.62 44.55
CA TYR A 63 -22.89 -86.43 45.09
C TYR A 63 -22.75 -87.95 44.87
N ARG A 64 -21.64 -88.43 44.28
CA ARG A 64 -21.29 -89.86 44.22
C ARG A 64 -20.82 -90.39 45.57
N ASP A 65 -20.32 -89.52 46.45
CA ASP A 65 -19.94 -89.89 47.82
C ASP A 65 -21.14 -89.70 48.78
N PRO A 66 -21.75 -90.79 49.29
CA PRO A 66 -22.87 -90.68 50.21
C PRO A 66 -22.49 -90.05 51.55
N ALA A 67 -21.20 -90.00 51.93
CA ALA A 67 -20.75 -89.36 53.16
C ALA A 67 -20.94 -87.83 53.12
N ILE A 68 -20.85 -87.21 51.93
CA ILE A 68 -20.98 -85.76 51.79
C ILE A 68 -22.40 -85.28 52.13
N ARG A 69 -23.43 -86.09 51.87
CA ARG A 69 -24.82 -85.75 52.25
C ARG A 69 -25.00 -85.60 53.76
N LEU A 70 -24.18 -86.29 54.55
CA LEU A 70 -24.20 -86.27 56.01
C LEU A 70 -23.25 -85.21 56.61
N MET A 71 -22.43 -84.54 55.78
CA MET A 71 -21.54 -83.49 56.26
C MET A 71 -22.33 -82.26 56.72
N PRO A 72 -21.87 -81.55 57.77
CA PRO A 72 -22.42 -80.27 58.16
C PRO A 72 -22.29 -79.23 57.03
N VAL A 73 -23.36 -78.47 56.77
CA VAL A 73 -23.38 -77.43 55.72
C VAL A 73 -22.31 -76.35 55.98
N SER A 74 -21.91 -76.15 57.24
CA SER A 74 -20.85 -75.21 57.62
C SER A 74 -19.47 -75.51 56.99
N GLN A 75 -19.23 -76.74 56.55
CA GLN A 75 -17.97 -77.10 55.88
C GLN A 75 -17.98 -76.80 54.37
N LEU A 76 -19.16 -76.57 53.78
CA LEU A 76 -19.35 -76.47 52.33
C LEU A 76 -20.08 -75.18 51.90
N MET A 77 -20.44 -74.33 52.86
CA MET A 77 -21.04 -73.02 52.61
C MET A 77 -20.02 -71.99 52.12
N SER A 78 -20.48 -71.02 51.35
CA SER A 78 -19.74 -69.81 51.05
C SER A 78 -19.66 -68.88 52.28
N HIS A 79 -18.46 -68.39 52.61
CA HIS A 79 -18.18 -67.48 53.72
C HIS A 79 -17.09 -66.46 53.32
N PRO A 80 -17.19 -65.17 53.71
CA PRO A 80 -18.26 -64.51 54.47
C PRO A 80 -19.54 -64.23 53.67
N VAL A 81 -20.68 -64.14 54.36
CA VAL A 81 -21.94 -63.74 53.74
C VAL A 81 -21.85 -62.27 53.34
N LEU A 82 -21.90 -62.00 52.04
CA LEU A 82 -21.89 -60.63 51.55
C LEU A 82 -23.20 -59.92 51.91
N THR A 83 -23.06 -58.76 52.54
CA THR A 83 -24.18 -57.94 52.99
C THR A 83 -24.31 -56.66 52.19
N VAL A 84 -25.54 -56.24 51.88
CA VAL A 84 -25.83 -54.95 51.25
C VAL A 84 -26.73 -54.08 52.15
N PRO A 85 -26.51 -52.75 52.23
CA PRO A 85 -27.42 -51.87 52.95
C PRO A 85 -28.81 -51.81 52.30
N HIS A 86 -29.88 -51.78 53.11
CA HIS A 86 -31.26 -51.61 52.62
C HIS A 86 -31.48 -50.32 51.79
N THR A 87 -30.70 -49.28 52.04
CA THR A 87 -30.76 -47.99 51.31
C THR A 87 -30.06 -47.99 49.95
N LEU A 88 -29.32 -49.05 49.62
CA LEU A 88 -28.53 -49.12 48.39
C LEU A 88 -29.46 -49.01 47.17
N SER A 89 -29.06 -48.25 46.15
CA SER A 89 -29.84 -48.17 44.91
C SER A 89 -29.75 -49.48 44.12
N LEU A 90 -30.74 -49.75 43.27
CA LEU A 90 -30.71 -50.94 42.40
C LEU A 90 -29.48 -50.96 41.47
N HIS A 91 -29.01 -49.79 41.01
CA HIS A 91 -27.84 -49.71 40.13
C HIS A 91 -26.55 -50.09 40.87
N GLU A 92 -26.35 -49.56 42.07
CA GLU A 92 -25.21 -49.92 42.92
C GLU A 92 -25.25 -51.39 43.35
N ALA A 93 -26.45 -51.92 43.66
CA ALA A 93 -26.62 -53.33 43.95
C ALA A 93 -26.27 -54.22 42.74
N THR A 94 -26.61 -53.79 41.51
CA THR A 94 -26.27 -54.52 40.28
C THR A 94 -24.76 -54.58 40.08
N ALA A 95 -24.07 -53.45 40.25
CA ALA A 95 -22.60 -53.39 40.17
C ALA A 95 -21.92 -54.29 41.20
N LEU A 96 -22.40 -54.28 42.46
CA LEU A 96 -21.85 -55.09 43.54
C LEU A 96 -22.02 -56.60 43.29
N PHE A 97 -23.19 -57.02 42.80
CA PHE A 97 -23.44 -58.43 42.46
C PHE A 97 -22.50 -58.92 41.37
N ARG A 98 -22.21 -58.08 40.37
CA ARG A 98 -21.27 -58.39 39.29
C ARG A 98 -19.82 -58.46 39.78
N GLU A 99 -19.36 -57.43 40.51
CA GLU A 99 -17.97 -57.35 40.99
C GLU A 99 -17.59 -58.54 41.88
N ASN A 100 -18.54 -59.01 42.68
CA ASN A 100 -18.33 -60.14 43.60
C ASN A 100 -18.79 -61.48 43.02
N ALA A 101 -19.27 -61.51 41.77
CA ALA A 101 -19.80 -62.69 41.09
C ALA A 101 -20.84 -63.48 41.92
N ILE A 102 -21.71 -62.78 42.64
CA ILE A 102 -22.70 -63.38 43.55
C ILE A 102 -24.12 -63.34 42.99
N ARG A 103 -24.95 -64.26 43.47
CA ARG A 103 -26.38 -64.36 43.12
C ARG A 103 -27.32 -63.94 44.22
N HIS A 104 -26.82 -63.89 45.46
CA HIS A 104 -27.59 -63.58 46.64
C HIS A 104 -26.73 -62.75 47.59
N ALA A 105 -27.33 -61.75 48.21
CA ALA A 105 -26.72 -60.97 49.28
C ALA A 105 -27.71 -60.80 50.42
N LEU A 106 -27.19 -60.74 51.64
CA LEU A 106 -27.99 -60.51 52.83
C LEU A 106 -28.22 -59.02 53.02
N VAL A 107 -29.47 -58.59 53.16
CA VAL A 107 -29.79 -57.16 53.31
C VAL A 107 -29.72 -56.76 54.78
N THR A 108 -28.88 -55.79 55.09
CA THR A 108 -28.70 -55.27 56.45
C THR A 108 -29.39 -53.91 56.65
N GLY A 109 -30.00 -53.74 57.81
CA GLY A 109 -30.55 -52.47 58.26
C GLY A 109 -30.34 -52.23 59.76
N PRO A 110 -30.90 -51.14 60.30
CA PRO A 110 -30.58 -50.67 61.66
C PRO A 110 -30.98 -51.63 62.79
N LYS A 111 -31.82 -52.65 62.52
CA LYS A 111 -32.27 -53.66 63.49
C LYS A 111 -31.77 -55.08 63.21
N GLY A 112 -30.76 -55.24 62.35
CA GLY A 112 -30.19 -56.54 61.97
C GLY A 112 -30.48 -56.88 60.51
N TYR A 113 -30.66 -58.17 60.20
CA TYR A 113 -30.93 -58.63 58.85
C TYR A 113 -32.41 -58.38 58.48
N HIS A 114 -32.64 -57.65 57.40
CA HIS A 114 -33.98 -57.27 56.93
C HIS A 114 -34.55 -58.27 55.90
N GLY A 115 -33.69 -59.05 55.25
CA GLY A 115 -34.09 -60.03 54.25
C GLY A 115 -32.93 -60.41 53.34
N MET A 116 -33.24 -61.06 52.23
CA MET A 116 -32.28 -61.43 51.19
C MET A 116 -32.67 -60.75 49.88
N ILE A 117 -31.67 -60.35 49.10
CA ILE A 117 -31.85 -59.91 47.72
C ILE A 117 -31.12 -60.85 46.78
N SER A 118 -31.77 -61.27 45.71
CA SER A 118 -31.18 -62.09 44.67
C SER A 118 -30.97 -61.30 43.36
N LEU A 119 -30.09 -61.80 42.50
CA LEU A 119 -29.92 -61.29 41.15
C LEU A 119 -31.25 -61.32 40.37
N THR A 120 -32.09 -62.33 40.64
CA THR A 120 -33.44 -62.43 40.06
C THR A 120 -34.29 -61.23 40.49
N ASP A 121 -34.30 -60.89 41.78
CA ASP A 121 -35.09 -59.76 42.30
C ASP A 121 -34.66 -58.44 41.67
N ILE A 122 -33.35 -58.23 41.45
CA ILE A 122 -32.82 -57.06 40.78
C ILE A 122 -33.37 -56.98 39.35
N VAL A 123 -33.25 -58.03 38.52
CA VAL A 123 -33.72 -57.99 37.12
C VAL A 123 -35.24 -57.81 37.04
N LEU A 124 -35.97 -58.47 37.92
CA LEU A 124 -37.43 -58.42 37.96
C LEU A 124 -37.95 -57.03 38.30
N ASN A 125 -37.19 -56.24 39.05
CA ASN A 125 -37.57 -54.90 39.48
C ASN A 125 -36.83 -53.77 38.76
N GLN A 126 -35.99 -54.08 37.75
CA GLN A 126 -35.46 -53.05 36.84
C GLN A 126 -36.61 -52.33 36.14
N GLY A 127 -36.55 -51.00 36.07
CA GLY A 127 -37.55 -50.16 35.43
C GLY A 127 -37.75 -50.51 33.95
N THR A 128 -38.94 -50.26 33.39
CA THR A 128 -39.17 -50.47 31.95
C THR A 128 -38.33 -49.53 31.08
N GLU A 129 -37.89 -48.40 31.63
CA GLU A 129 -37.00 -47.41 31.00
C GLU A 129 -35.67 -48.01 30.53
N SER A 130 -35.11 -48.92 31.31
CA SER A 130 -33.91 -49.69 30.97
C SER A 130 -34.06 -50.62 29.76
N PHE A 131 -35.28 -50.72 29.20
CA PHE A 131 -35.64 -51.54 28.05
C PHE A 131 -36.33 -50.73 26.93
N ILE A 132 -36.31 -49.38 26.98
CA ILE A 132 -37.03 -48.50 26.02
C ILE A 132 -36.32 -48.39 24.66
N GLY A 133 -35.01 -48.60 24.59
CA GLY A 133 -34.35 -48.83 23.31
C GLY A 133 -34.94 -50.09 22.67
N LEU A 134 -35.24 -50.09 21.37
CA LEU A 134 -35.78 -51.23 20.60
C LEU A 134 -34.79 -52.42 20.54
N ARG A 135 -34.29 -52.88 21.69
CA ARG A 135 -33.28 -53.91 21.86
C ARG A 135 -33.91 -55.26 21.68
N ARG A 136 -33.20 -56.07 20.92
CA ARG A 136 -33.58 -57.43 20.58
C ARG A 136 -32.63 -58.39 21.25
N VAL A 137 -33.05 -59.63 21.40
CA VAL A 137 -32.23 -60.69 22.02
C VAL A 137 -30.86 -60.81 21.33
N GLU A 138 -30.78 -60.57 20.03
CA GLU A 138 -29.53 -60.57 19.25
C GLU A 138 -28.48 -59.53 19.70
N THR A 139 -28.90 -58.43 20.33
CA THR A 139 -27.97 -57.37 20.77
C THR A 139 -27.35 -57.66 22.15
N VAL A 140 -27.70 -58.79 22.76
CA VAL A 140 -27.14 -59.22 24.04
C VAL A 140 -25.95 -60.13 23.81
N ASP A 141 -24.81 -59.77 24.40
CA ASP A 141 -23.61 -60.58 24.41
C ASP A 141 -23.78 -61.78 25.37
N ALA A 142 -24.34 -62.87 24.84
CA ALA A 142 -24.51 -64.14 25.55
C ALA A 142 -23.49 -65.19 25.07
N PRO A 143 -23.00 -66.08 25.95
CA PRO A 143 -22.15 -67.19 25.54
C PRO A 143 -22.86 -68.17 24.57
N PRO A 144 -22.11 -68.96 23.78
CA PRO A 144 -22.71 -70.02 22.96
C PRO A 144 -23.42 -71.05 23.83
N VAL A 145 -24.52 -71.62 23.32
CA VAL A 145 -25.26 -72.68 24.03
C VAL A 145 -24.37 -73.90 24.25
N LEU A 146 -24.45 -74.49 25.44
CA LEU A 146 -23.88 -75.80 25.72
C LEU A 146 -25.00 -76.83 25.68
N ILE A 147 -24.91 -77.74 24.71
CA ILE A 147 -25.88 -78.82 24.49
C ILE A 147 -25.24 -80.15 24.91
N ILE A 148 -25.88 -80.86 25.82
CA ILE A 148 -25.49 -82.19 26.27
C ILE A 148 -26.50 -83.24 25.78
N ASP A 149 -26.01 -84.43 25.44
CA ASP A 149 -26.84 -85.55 24.98
C ASP A 149 -27.71 -86.10 26.14
N GLY A 150 -28.99 -86.38 25.88
CA GLY A 150 -29.95 -86.84 26.87
C GLY A 150 -29.64 -88.20 27.51
N SER A 151 -28.78 -89.02 26.88
CA SER A 151 -28.33 -90.31 27.44
C SER A 151 -27.30 -90.17 28.56
N ARG A 152 -26.73 -88.98 28.74
CA ARG A 152 -25.66 -88.68 29.71
C ARG A 152 -26.20 -88.67 31.15
N SER A 153 -25.30 -88.76 32.12
CA SER A 153 -25.63 -88.80 33.55
C SER A 153 -25.67 -87.41 34.19
N LEU A 154 -26.40 -87.26 35.29
CA LEU A 154 -26.47 -86.01 36.07
C LEU A 154 -25.08 -85.49 36.54
N PRO A 155 -24.15 -86.33 37.03
CA PRO A 155 -22.81 -85.89 37.39
C PRO A 155 -22.00 -85.30 36.22
N GLU A 156 -22.19 -85.82 35.00
CA GLU A 156 -21.53 -85.27 33.80
C GLU A 156 -22.08 -83.87 33.46
N ALA A 157 -23.40 -83.67 33.56
CA ALA A 157 -24.00 -82.33 33.41
C ALA A 157 -23.48 -81.35 34.48
N MET A 158 -23.42 -81.77 35.75
CA MET A 158 -22.89 -80.93 36.82
C MET A 158 -21.42 -80.54 36.57
N GLN A 159 -20.59 -81.48 36.09
CA GLN A 159 -19.20 -81.19 35.75
C GLN A 159 -19.11 -80.15 34.62
N TRP A 160 -19.90 -80.29 33.57
CA TRP A 160 -19.93 -79.33 32.46
C TRP A 160 -20.42 -77.94 32.90
N MET A 161 -21.41 -77.88 33.80
CA MET A 161 -21.87 -76.61 34.38
C MET A 161 -20.75 -75.90 35.15
N ARG A 162 -19.96 -76.64 35.94
CA ARG A 162 -18.82 -76.11 36.69
C ARG A 162 -17.69 -75.64 35.78
N GLU A 163 -17.23 -76.50 34.87
CA GLU A 163 -16.11 -76.19 33.98
C GLU A 163 -16.38 -74.98 33.09
N ALA A 164 -17.62 -74.82 32.64
CA ALA A 164 -18.03 -73.69 31.81
C ALA A 164 -18.56 -72.48 32.60
N GLY A 165 -18.69 -72.58 33.93
CA GLY A 165 -19.27 -71.54 34.78
C GLY A 165 -20.69 -71.14 34.36
N ARG A 166 -21.54 -72.12 34.02
CA ARG A 166 -22.90 -71.89 33.50
C ARG A 166 -23.98 -72.26 34.50
N ASP A 167 -25.06 -71.49 34.45
CA ASP A 167 -26.23 -71.66 35.32
C ASP A 167 -27.23 -72.70 34.80
N ALA A 168 -27.11 -73.03 33.52
CA ALA A 168 -27.97 -73.98 32.85
C ALA A 168 -27.27 -74.62 31.65
N LEU A 169 -27.68 -75.84 31.32
CA LEU A 169 -27.33 -76.56 30.10
C LEU A 169 -28.59 -76.93 29.34
N VAL A 170 -28.50 -76.95 28.01
CA VAL A 170 -29.55 -77.50 27.15
C VAL A 170 -29.30 -78.99 26.99
N VAL A 171 -30.37 -79.80 27.10
CA VAL A 171 -30.30 -81.25 26.92
C VAL A 171 -30.98 -81.61 25.60
N ALA A 172 -30.27 -82.27 24.69
CA ALA A 172 -30.86 -82.80 23.46
C ALA A 172 -31.57 -84.13 23.74
N LEU A 173 -32.82 -84.26 23.32
CA LEU A 173 -33.66 -85.44 23.55
C LEU A 173 -33.73 -86.33 22.31
N ASP A 174 -34.04 -87.62 22.51
CA ASP A 174 -34.09 -88.62 21.44
C ASP A 174 -35.20 -88.34 20.40
N ASP A 175 -36.21 -87.56 20.76
CA ASP A 175 -37.32 -87.12 19.89
C ASP A 175 -36.99 -85.86 19.06
N GLY A 176 -35.78 -85.30 19.21
CA GLY A 176 -35.34 -84.09 18.52
C GLY A 176 -35.77 -82.80 19.20
N GLU A 177 -36.46 -82.86 20.35
CA GLU A 177 -36.73 -81.69 21.18
C GLU A 177 -35.56 -81.38 22.14
N TYR A 178 -35.66 -80.23 22.80
CA TYR A 178 -34.66 -79.77 23.76
C TYR A 178 -35.28 -79.57 25.14
N GLY A 179 -34.60 -80.07 26.17
CA GLY A 179 -34.85 -79.77 27.57
C GLY A 179 -33.81 -78.83 28.16
N ILE A 180 -33.97 -78.47 29.44
CA ILE A 180 -33.01 -77.67 30.18
C ILE A 180 -32.76 -78.27 31.57
N VAL A 181 -31.50 -78.24 32.01
CA VAL A 181 -31.11 -78.51 33.39
C VAL A 181 -30.46 -77.27 33.94
N THR A 182 -31.02 -76.74 35.03
CA THR A 182 -30.51 -75.56 35.73
C THR A 182 -29.88 -75.93 37.07
N GLN A 183 -29.12 -75.02 37.70
CA GLN A 183 -28.55 -75.27 39.04
C GLN A 183 -29.63 -75.63 40.08
N ARG A 184 -30.83 -75.05 39.93
CA ARG A 184 -32.00 -75.34 40.75
C ARG A 184 -32.50 -76.77 40.58
N ASP A 185 -32.47 -77.29 39.36
CA ASP A 185 -32.91 -78.66 39.09
C ASP A 185 -31.94 -79.67 39.72
N VAL A 186 -30.64 -79.38 39.73
CA VAL A 186 -29.62 -80.24 40.37
C VAL A 186 -29.95 -80.51 41.84
N LEU A 187 -30.34 -79.49 42.62
CA LEU A 187 -30.72 -79.66 44.03
C LEU A 187 -31.88 -80.64 44.23
N ARG A 188 -32.91 -80.55 43.38
CA ARG A 188 -34.07 -81.46 43.42
C ARG A 188 -33.68 -82.87 42.99
N LEU A 189 -32.91 -82.99 41.92
CA LEU A 189 -32.53 -84.28 41.33
C LEU A 189 -31.61 -85.08 42.27
N VAL A 190 -30.77 -84.40 43.04
CA VAL A 190 -29.90 -85.01 44.04
C VAL A 190 -30.68 -85.56 45.25
N THR A 191 -31.79 -84.93 45.63
CA THR A 191 -32.60 -85.33 46.80
C THR A 191 -33.68 -86.37 46.47
N GLU A 192 -34.28 -86.33 45.27
CA GLU A 192 -35.44 -87.13 44.89
C GLU A 192 -35.13 -88.31 43.93
N GLY A 193 -34.02 -88.27 43.17
CA GLY A 193 -33.79 -89.19 42.05
C GLY A 193 -32.68 -90.25 42.26
N PRO A 194 -32.77 -91.44 41.64
CA PRO A 194 -31.64 -92.35 41.52
C PRO A 194 -30.58 -91.77 40.56
N PRO A 195 -29.28 -91.78 40.93
CA PRO A 195 -28.21 -91.13 40.16
C PRO A 195 -27.97 -91.72 38.76
N ASP A 196 -28.57 -92.88 38.45
CA ASP A 196 -28.32 -93.66 37.22
C ASP A 196 -29.37 -93.46 36.11
N GLN A 197 -30.35 -92.55 36.27
CA GLN A 197 -31.30 -92.24 35.21
C GLN A 197 -30.67 -91.27 34.17
N PRO A 198 -30.88 -91.49 32.86
CA PRO A 198 -30.40 -90.55 31.83
C PRO A 198 -31.04 -89.17 31.97
N LEU A 199 -30.25 -88.12 31.70
CA LEU A 199 -30.64 -86.70 31.80
C LEU A 199 -31.92 -86.36 31.05
N GLY A 200 -32.19 -87.03 29.93
CA GLY A 200 -33.41 -86.84 29.15
C GLY A 200 -34.69 -87.10 29.93
N GLY A 201 -34.66 -87.94 30.97
CA GLY A 201 -35.81 -88.17 31.86
C GLY A 201 -35.87 -87.24 33.08
N LEU A 202 -34.82 -86.44 33.31
CA LEU A 202 -34.64 -85.62 34.50
C LEU A 202 -34.70 -84.10 34.22
N CYS A 203 -34.47 -83.69 32.97
CA CYS A 203 -34.49 -82.30 32.57
C CYS A 203 -35.91 -81.71 32.51
N SER A 204 -36.01 -80.39 32.65
CA SER A 204 -37.27 -79.68 32.48
C SER A 204 -37.60 -79.57 30.98
N GLN A 205 -38.82 -79.98 30.60
CA GLN A 205 -39.29 -80.01 29.21
C GLN A 205 -40.68 -79.37 29.05
N PRO A 206 -40.96 -78.72 27.90
CA PRO A 206 -40.02 -78.38 26.83
C PRO A 206 -39.18 -77.13 27.18
N LEU A 207 -38.01 -76.96 26.56
CA LEU A 207 -37.24 -75.72 26.65
C LEU A 207 -38.05 -74.56 26.05
N VAL A 208 -38.32 -73.53 26.86
CA VAL A 208 -38.97 -72.31 26.39
C VAL A 208 -37.96 -71.46 25.63
N ALA A 209 -38.24 -71.18 24.35
CA ALA A 209 -37.37 -70.41 23.48
C ALA A 209 -38.04 -69.18 22.85
N VAL A 210 -37.22 -68.21 22.45
CA VAL A 210 -37.61 -66.99 21.72
C VAL A 210 -36.72 -66.80 20.49
N GLY A 211 -37.27 -66.18 19.44
CA GLY A 211 -36.46 -65.83 18.25
C GLY A 211 -35.51 -64.67 18.53
N ARG A 212 -34.37 -64.64 17.82
CA ARG A 212 -33.31 -63.60 17.95
C ARG A 212 -33.79 -62.15 17.89
N HIS A 213 -34.88 -61.89 17.17
CA HIS A 213 -35.46 -60.55 17.00
C HIS A 213 -36.49 -60.15 18.07
N THR A 214 -36.75 -61.03 19.04
CA THR A 214 -37.68 -60.76 20.14
C THR A 214 -37.15 -59.60 20.98
N SER A 215 -38.00 -58.66 21.41
CA SER A 215 -37.53 -57.56 22.25
C SER A 215 -37.10 -58.05 23.64
N LEU A 216 -36.10 -57.42 24.24
CA LEU A 216 -35.66 -57.79 25.61
C LEU A 216 -36.77 -57.63 26.65
N LEU A 217 -37.66 -56.64 26.47
CA LEU A 217 -38.84 -56.48 27.30
C LEU A 217 -39.79 -57.68 27.19
N GLN A 218 -39.97 -58.21 25.97
CA GLN A 218 -40.81 -59.39 25.73
C GLN A 218 -40.15 -60.67 26.26
N ALA A 219 -38.84 -60.83 26.09
CA ALA A 219 -38.07 -61.92 26.68
C ALA A 219 -38.18 -61.92 28.22
N ARG A 220 -38.02 -60.75 28.86
CA ARG A 220 -38.24 -60.57 30.30
C ARG A 220 -39.65 -60.96 30.73
N ARG A 221 -40.68 -60.48 30.01
CA ARG A 221 -42.08 -60.85 30.31
C ARG A 221 -42.30 -62.36 30.24
N LEU A 222 -41.65 -63.04 29.30
CA LEU A 222 -41.77 -64.48 29.14
C LEU A 222 -41.09 -65.25 30.29
N LEU A 223 -39.88 -64.83 30.70
CA LEU A 223 -39.19 -65.35 31.89
C LEU A 223 -40.09 -65.27 33.13
N ILE A 224 -40.71 -64.11 33.35
CA ILE A 224 -41.64 -63.85 34.47
C ILE A 224 -42.88 -64.73 34.39
N ALA A 225 -43.56 -64.73 33.24
CA ALA A 225 -44.84 -65.42 33.06
C ALA A 225 -44.71 -66.94 33.21
N ARG A 226 -43.58 -67.51 32.76
CA ARG A 226 -43.31 -68.94 32.84
C ARG A 226 -42.59 -69.36 34.13
N LYS A 227 -42.24 -68.41 35.02
CA LYS A 227 -41.45 -68.63 36.25
C LYS A 227 -40.13 -69.37 36.00
N ILE A 228 -39.45 -69.02 34.91
CA ILE A 228 -38.17 -69.59 34.49
C ILE A 228 -37.08 -68.51 34.52
N ARG A 229 -35.81 -68.92 34.63
CA ARG A 229 -34.65 -68.02 34.70
C ARG A 229 -33.84 -67.93 33.40
N HIS A 230 -34.12 -68.83 32.45
CA HIS A 230 -33.40 -68.93 31.19
C HIS A 230 -34.39 -69.12 30.03
N LEU A 231 -34.07 -68.54 28.88
CA LEU A 231 -34.75 -68.79 27.61
C LEU A 231 -33.75 -69.34 26.60
N GLY A 232 -34.18 -70.32 25.82
CA GLY A 232 -33.49 -70.65 24.57
C GLY A 232 -33.61 -69.50 23.58
N VAL A 233 -32.55 -69.22 22.84
CA VAL A 233 -32.59 -68.30 21.70
C VAL A 233 -32.45 -69.13 20.44
N VAL A 234 -33.48 -69.14 19.60
CA VAL A 234 -33.46 -69.85 18.33
C VAL A 234 -33.10 -68.92 17.18
N ASN A 235 -32.32 -69.45 16.24
CA ASN A 235 -32.05 -68.81 14.96
C ASN A 235 -33.29 -68.94 14.03
N ASP A 236 -33.22 -68.37 12.83
CA ASP A 236 -34.35 -68.39 11.88
C ASP A 236 -34.62 -69.80 11.31
N GLU A 237 -33.68 -70.73 11.48
CA GLU A 237 -33.80 -72.15 11.11
C GLU A 237 -34.41 -73.00 12.24
N GLY A 238 -34.74 -72.41 13.39
CA GLY A 238 -35.32 -73.08 14.55
C GLY A 238 -34.31 -73.81 15.44
N VAL A 239 -33.01 -73.67 15.18
CA VAL A 239 -31.93 -74.27 15.97
C VAL A 239 -31.58 -73.35 17.14
N ILE A 240 -31.37 -73.93 18.33
CA ILE A 240 -30.94 -73.17 19.51
C ILE A 240 -29.49 -72.71 19.32
N GLU A 241 -29.29 -71.41 19.38
CA GLU A 241 -27.98 -70.76 19.23
C GLU A 241 -27.37 -70.41 20.59
N ARG A 242 -28.19 -69.93 21.52
CA ARG A 242 -27.76 -69.35 22.81
C ARG A 242 -28.79 -69.59 23.92
N LEU A 243 -28.35 -69.44 25.17
CA LEU A 243 -29.22 -69.29 26.33
C LEU A 243 -29.18 -67.84 26.81
N LEU A 244 -30.35 -67.23 26.99
CA LEU A 244 -30.51 -65.90 27.57
C LEU A 244 -30.95 -66.03 29.03
N GLY A 245 -30.07 -65.68 29.96
CA GLY A 245 -30.35 -65.62 31.38
C GLY A 245 -30.50 -64.19 31.90
N PHE A 246 -30.77 -64.09 33.21
CA PHE A 246 -30.88 -62.80 33.90
C PHE A 246 -29.56 -62.01 33.94
N SER A 247 -28.43 -62.70 34.07
CA SER A 247 -27.09 -62.09 34.11
C SER A 247 -26.76 -61.35 32.81
N GLU A 248 -27.08 -61.95 31.65
CA GLU A 248 -26.84 -61.36 30.34
C GLU A 248 -27.72 -60.13 30.10
N ILE A 249 -28.97 -60.17 30.54
CA ILE A 249 -29.91 -59.04 30.43
C ILE A 249 -29.39 -57.82 31.21
N LEU A 250 -28.93 -58.01 32.46
CA LEU A 250 -28.38 -56.92 33.27
C LEU A 250 -27.12 -56.31 32.66
N ARG A 251 -26.17 -57.15 32.22
CA ARG A 251 -24.92 -56.68 31.61
C ARG A 251 -25.18 -55.81 30.38
N SER A 252 -26.20 -56.13 29.59
CA SER A 252 -26.60 -55.35 28.41
C SER A 252 -27.08 -53.94 28.76
N ILE A 253 -27.85 -53.78 29.84
CA ILE A 253 -28.43 -52.51 30.28
C ILE A 253 -27.34 -51.53 30.75
N GLU A 254 -26.37 -52.01 31.53
CA GLU A 254 -25.34 -51.14 32.13
C GLU A 254 -24.37 -50.56 31.09
N GLN A 255 -24.02 -51.34 30.06
CA GLN A 255 -23.12 -50.88 29.00
C GLN A 255 -23.68 -49.69 28.23
N GLU A 256 -25.01 -49.61 28.06
CA GLU A 256 -25.68 -48.50 27.35
C GLU A 256 -25.62 -47.20 28.14
N PHE A 257 -25.99 -47.26 29.42
CA PHE A 257 -26.01 -46.10 30.30
C PHE A 257 -24.65 -45.39 30.36
N MET A 258 -23.57 -46.19 30.36
CA MET A 258 -22.21 -45.66 30.37
C MET A 258 -21.83 -44.92 29.08
N MET A 259 -22.31 -45.38 27.92
CA MET A 259 -22.06 -44.73 26.64
C MET A 259 -22.81 -43.39 26.53
N GLU A 260 -24.07 -43.34 26.94
CA GLU A 260 -24.86 -42.10 26.90
C GLU A 260 -24.26 -41.00 27.79
N LEU A 261 -23.79 -41.36 28.99
CA LEU A 261 -23.17 -40.40 29.91
C LEU A 261 -21.89 -39.77 29.33
N GLN A 262 -21.06 -40.57 28.65
CA GLN A 262 -19.83 -40.08 28.02
C GLN A 262 -20.13 -39.06 26.91
N GLN A 263 -21.19 -39.29 26.12
CA GLN A 263 -21.56 -38.40 25.04
C GLN A 263 -21.99 -37.01 25.55
N VAL A 264 -22.85 -36.97 26.57
CA VAL A 264 -23.34 -35.70 27.16
C VAL A 264 -22.20 -34.85 27.74
N LEU A 265 -21.23 -35.48 28.40
CA LEU A 265 -20.07 -34.76 28.94
C LEU A 265 -19.22 -34.13 27.84
N SER A 266 -18.97 -34.86 26.75
CA SER A 266 -18.19 -34.35 25.63
C SER A 266 -18.85 -33.15 24.93
N GLU A 267 -20.17 -33.14 24.80
CA GLU A 267 -20.91 -32.04 24.19
C GLU A 267 -20.83 -30.77 25.05
N ARG A 268 -20.96 -30.92 26.37
CA ARG A 268 -20.81 -29.81 27.32
C ARG A 268 -19.42 -29.17 27.26
N ASP A 269 -18.37 -29.99 27.25
CA ASP A 269 -16.99 -29.50 27.24
C ASP A 269 -16.67 -28.72 25.96
N LYS A 270 -17.21 -29.20 24.82
CA LYS A 270 -17.10 -28.49 23.55
C LYS A 270 -17.76 -27.11 23.60
N ALA A 271 -18.97 -27.00 24.13
CA ALA A 271 -19.70 -25.73 24.24
C ALA A 271 -18.98 -24.72 25.17
N LEU A 272 -18.38 -25.21 26.27
CA LEU A 272 -17.59 -24.38 27.18
C LEU A 272 -16.32 -23.85 26.51
N LEU A 273 -15.64 -24.68 25.71
CA LEU A 273 -14.45 -24.29 24.98
C LEU A 273 -14.76 -23.21 23.93
N GLU A 274 -15.85 -23.38 23.17
CA GLU A 274 -16.32 -22.41 22.19
C GLU A 274 -16.66 -21.06 22.84
N THR A 275 -17.38 -21.07 23.96
CA THR A 275 -17.72 -19.84 24.71
C THR A 275 -16.46 -19.12 25.18
N ARG A 276 -15.48 -19.86 25.72
CA ARG A 276 -14.21 -19.29 26.17
C ARG A 276 -13.40 -18.69 25.02
N GLN A 277 -13.38 -19.36 23.87
CA GLN A 277 -12.72 -18.84 22.67
C GLN A 277 -13.40 -17.56 22.17
N ASN A 278 -14.73 -17.51 22.14
CA ASN A 278 -15.46 -16.32 21.71
C ASN A 278 -15.20 -15.11 22.61
N LEU A 279 -15.12 -15.30 23.93
CA LEU A 279 -14.76 -14.23 24.88
C LEU A 279 -13.33 -13.73 24.65
N LEU A 280 -12.36 -14.65 24.49
CA LEU A 280 -10.97 -14.29 24.19
C LEU A 280 -10.83 -13.53 22.86
N LEU A 281 -11.61 -13.90 21.85
CA LEU A 281 -11.64 -13.20 20.57
C LEU A 281 -12.23 -11.80 20.72
N ALA A 282 -13.33 -11.65 21.46
CA ALA A 282 -13.95 -10.35 21.72
C ALA A 282 -13.00 -9.40 22.48
N ASP A 283 -12.33 -9.88 23.53
CA ASP A 283 -11.33 -9.10 24.28
C ASP A 283 -10.15 -8.69 23.38
N LYS A 284 -9.62 -9.63 22.58
CA LYS A 284 -8.55 -9.31 21.64
C LYS A 284 -8.97 -8.27 20.60
N VAL A 285 -10.18 -8.35 20.05
CA VAL A 285 -10.69 -7.35 19.10
C VAL A 285 -10.82 -5.99 19.78
N PHE A 286 -11.34 -5.93 21.00
CA PHE A 286 -11.45 -4.70 21.78
C PHE A 286 -10.08 -4.05 22.02
N GLU A 287 -9.06 -4.83 22.40
CA GLU A 287 -7.72 -4.32 22.68
C GLU A 287 -6.87 -3.98 21.44
N SER A 288 -7.00 -4.75 20.37
CA SER A 288 -6.14 -4.65 19.18
C SER A 288 -6.64 -3.70 18.10
N THR A 289 -7.88 -3.22 18.20
CA THR A 289 -8.44 -2.26 17.24
C THR A 289 -7.66 -0.93 17.28
N LEU A 290 -7.49 -0.31 16.10
CA LEU A 290 -6.82 0.99 15.97
C LEU A 290 -7.76 2.17 16.28
N ASP A 291 -9.06 1.96 16.13
CA ASP A 291 -10.10 2.91 16.49
C ASP A 291 -10.33 2.97 18.00
N GLY A 292 -10.57 4.17 18.50
CA GLY A 292 -10.94 4.40 19.89
C GLY A 292 -12.33 3.87 20.15
N ILE A 293 -12.46 2.98 21.14
CA ILE A 293 -13.73 2.47 21.62
C ILE A 293 -13.97 3.01 23.02
N MET A 294 -15.15 3.56 23.24
CA MET A 294 -15.63 4.09 24.51
C MET A 294 -17.03 3.57 24.78
N ILE A 295 -17.24 3.01 25.96
CA ILE A 295 -18.53 2.50 26.42
C ILE A 295 -18.98 3.34 27.60
N THR A 296 -20.19 3.87 27.54
CA THR A 296 -20.82 4.63 28.62
C THR A 296 -22.07 3.93 29.13
N ASP A 297 -22.52 4.29 30.33
CA ASP A 297 -23.88 3.98 30.78
C ASP A 297 -24.95 4.82 30.06
N GLY A 298 -26.22 4.60 30.41
CA GLY A 298 -27.38 5.32 29.87
C GLY A 298 -27.39 6.83 30.17
N ASP A 299 -26.63 7.30 31.16
CA ASP A 299 -26.48 8.70 31.54
C ASP A 299 -25.25 9.36 30.87
N GLY A 300 -24.46 8.58 30.11
CA GLY A 300 -23.28 9.06 29.38
C GLY A 300 -22.01 9.11 30.22
N ILE A 301 -21.94 8.37 31.32
CA ILE A 301 -20.74 8.21 32.14
C ILE A 301 -19.90 7.07 31.58
N ILE A 302 -18.62 7.33 31.31
CA ILE A 302 -17.67 6.37 30.73
C ILE A 302 -17.42 5.24 31.72
N GLN A 303 -17.72 4.01 31.30
CA GLN A 303 -17.46 2.79 32.06
C GLN A 303 -16.19 2.08 31.60
N SER A 304 -15.92 2.09 30.29
CA SER A 304 -14.77 1.40 29.71
C SER A 304 -14.25 2.13 28.48
N VAL A 305 -12.94 2.05 28.26
CA VAL A 305 -12.25 2.54 27.06
C VAL A 305 -11.17 1.55 26.65
N ASN A 306 -10.93 1.41 25.35
CA ASN A 306 -9.86 0.54 24.85
C ASN A 306 -8.49 1.26 24.80
N PRO A 307 -7.37 0.54 24.58
CA PRO A 307 -6.04 1.16 24.47
C PRO A 307 -5.93 2.21 23.36
N ALA A 308 -6.66 2.05 22.25
CA ALA A 308 -6.67 3.02 21.15
C ALA A 308 -7.26 4.36 21.54
N PHE A 309 -8.35 4.37 22.33
CA PHE A 309 -8.91 5.60 22.91
C PHE A 309 -7.84 6.38 23.66
N CYS A 310 -7.04 5.69 24.50
CA CYS A 310 -5.97 6.31 25.26
C CYS A 310 -4.87 6.89 24.36
N ARG A 311 -4.47 6.16 23.31
CA ARG A 311 -3.48 6.63 22.33
C ARG A 311 -3.94 7.86 21.57
N ILE A 312 -5.20 7.86 21.10
CA ILE A 312 -5.74 8.98 20.31
C ILE A 312 -5.97 10.20 21.22
N THR A 313 -6.65 10.05 22.35
CA THR A 313 -7.04 11.20 23.17
C THR A 313 -5.92 11.71 24.09
N GLY A 314 -4.94 10.86 24.39
CA GLY A 314 -3.85 11.14 25.33
C GLY A 314 -4.25 11.01 26.81
N TYR A 315 -5.48 10.58 27.11
CA TYR A 315 -5.93 10.31 28.47
C TYR A 315 -5.74 8.83 28.85
N GLY A 316 -5.27 8.57 30.08
CA GLY A 316 -5.24 7.22 30.62
C GLY A 316 -6.65 6.71 30.97
N SER A 317 -6.86 5.40 30.92
CA SER A 317 -8.16 4.78 31.24
C SER A 317 -8.67 5.16 32.64
N GLY A 318 -7.80 5.10 33.65
CA GLY A 318 -8.14 5.51 35.02
C GLY A 318 -8.48 6.99 35.19
N GLU A 319 -8.14 7.86 34.22
CA GLU A 319 -8.46 9.29 34.27
C GLU A 319 -9.84 9.61 33.68
N VAL A 320 -10.38 8.73 32.83
CA VAL A 320 -11.64 8.96 32.08
C VAL A 320 -12.80 8.12 32.57
N ILE A 321 -12.53 6.95 33.18
CA ILE A 321 -13.58 6.13 33.79
C ILE A 321 -14.29 6.94 34.89
N GLY A 322 -15.63 6.92 34.88
CA GLY A 322 -16.47 7.69 35.79
C GLY A 322 -16.69 9.16 35.39
N LYS A 323 -16.15 9.61 34.24
CA LYS A 323 -16.37 10.97 33.71
C LYS A 323 -17.27 10.94 32.47
N THR A 324 -17.67 12.13 32.01
CA THR A 324 -18.44 12.29 30.76
C THR A 324 -17.51 12.63 29.59
N PRO A 325 -17.86 12.27 28.34
CA PRO A 325 -17.07 12.58 27.14
C PRO A 325 -16.83 14.08 26.88
N ARG A 326 -17.49 14.97 27.63
CA ARG A 326 -17.30 16.43 27.55
C ARG A 326 -15.86 16.88 27.76
N LEU A 327 -15.02 16.06 28.40
CA LEU A 327 -13.58 16.31 28.55
C LEU A 327 -12.83 16.41 27.21
N LEU A 328 -13.38 15.85 26.12
CA LEU A 328 -12.82 15.91 24.78
C LEU A 328 -13.32 17.13 23.97
N ASN A 329 -14.26 17.91 24.50
CA ASN A 329 -14.93 18.96 23.73
C ASN A 329 -13.95 20.06 23.28
N SER A 330 -13.94 20.37 21.98
CA SER A 330 -13.09 21.43 21.41
C SER A 330 -13.73 22.82 21.44
N GLY A 331 -15.06 22.91 21.52
CA GLY A 331 -15.85 24.13 21.35
C GLY A 331 -16.04 24.58 19.90
N ARG A 332 -15.67 23.75 18.90
CA ARG A 332 -15.78 24.09 17.47
C ARG A 332 -17.19 23.86 16.90
N GLN A 333 -17.98 22.99 17.52
CA GLN A 333 -19.33 22.65 17.09
C GLN A 333 -20.36 23.61 17.68
N PRO A 334 -21.35 24.07 16.90
CA PRO A 334 -22.45 24.87 17.41
C PRO A 334 -23.36 24.02 18.32
N GLY A 335 -24.12 24.67 19.23
CA GLY A 335 -25.03 23.96 20.14
C GLY A 335 -26.07 23.09 19.44
N GLU A 336 -26.56 23.55 18.29
CA GLU A 336 -27.52 22.86 17.41
C GLU A 336 -27.01 21.47 16.97
N PHE A 337 -25.70 21.30 16.79
CA PHE A 337 -25.09 20.03 16.43
C PHE A 337 -25.29 18.98 17.52
N TYR A 338 -25.10 19.34 18.80
CA TYR A 338 -25.28 18.42 19.91
C TYR A 338 -26.74 18.07 20.16
N GLU A 339 -27.67 19.00 19.90
CA GLU A 339 -29.11 18.71 19.95
C GLU A 339 -29.51 17.67 18.90
N TYR A 340 -29.00 17.81 17.67
CA TYR A 340 -29.17 16.83 16.61
C TYR A 340 -28.59 15.46 16.98
N PHE A 341 -27.34 15.43 17.45
CA PHE A 341 -26.64 14.22 17.92
C PHE A 341 -27.47 13.42 18.94
N TRP A 342 -27.94 14.08 20.01
CA TRP A 342 -28.72 13.41 21.06
C TRP A 342 -30.11 13.01 20.60
N ARG A 343 -30.71 13.74 19.66
CA ARG A 343 -32.00 13.38 19.07
C ARG A 343 -31.89 12.06 18.29
N CYS A 344 -30.90 11.92 17.41
CA CYS A 344 -30.67 10.68 16.65
C CYS A 344 -30.43 9.49 17.57
N LEU A 345 -29.59 9.63 18.59
CA LEU A 345 -29.35 8.54 19.55
C LEU A 345 -30.60 8.11 20.32
N ARG A 346 -31.47 9.06 20.71
CA ARG A 346 -32.70 8.73 21.44
C ARG A 346 -33.77 8.11 20.57
N GLN A 347 -33.94 8.58 19.34
CA GLN A 347 -35.02 8.17 18.43
C GLN A 347 -34.62 6.99 17.55
N GLU A 348 -33.45 7.04 16.92
CA GLU A 348 -32.98 6.06 15.94
C GLU A 348 -32.03 5.03 16.56
N GLY A 349 -31.43 5.34 17.71
CA GLY A 349 -30.50 4.45 18.40
C GLY A 349 -29.08 4.43 17.82
N PHE A 350 -28.81 5.27 16.82
CA PHE A 350 -27.53 5.37 16.13
C PHE A 350 -27.24 6.81 15.70
N TRP A 351 -25.97 7.19 15.68
CA TRP A 351 -25.49 8.43 15.07
C TRP A 351 -24.12 8.22 14.46
N GLN A 352 -23.85 8.89 13.35
CA GLN A 352 -22.53 8.89 12.71
C GLN A 352 -22.22 10.27 12.14
N GLY A 353 -20.98 10.73 12.30
CA GLY A 353 -20.53 11.99 11.72
C GLY A 353 -19.12 12.38 12.14
N GLU A 354 -18.64 13.47 11.55
CA GLU A 354 -17.34 14.03 11.87
C GLU A 354 -17.47 15.07 12.99
N MET A 355 -16.51 15.09 13.92
CA MET A 355 -16.43 16.12 14.95
C MET A 355 -14.97 16.47 15.28
N VAL A 356 -14.71 17.75 15.56
CA VAL A 356 -13.43 18.21 16.08
C VAL A 356 -13.43 18.11 17.61
N ASN A 357 -12.49 17.37 18.17
CA ASN A 357 -12.27 17.24 19.60
C ASN A 357 -10.87 17.71 19.98
N ARG A 358 -10.60 17.74 21.28
CA ARG A 358 -9.36 18.24 21.89
C ARG A 358 -8.72 17.13 22.71
N ARG A 359 -7.45 16.87 22.43
CA ARG A 359 -6.62 15.92 23.20
C ARG A 359 -6.23 16.52 24.55
N LYS A 360 -5.71 15.68 25.46
CA LYS A 360 -5.20 16.12 26.77
C LYS A 360 -4.14 17.22 26.68
N ASN A 361 -3.30 17.20 25.65
CA ASN A 361 -2.24 18.20 25.42
C ASN A 361 -2.76 19.51 24.78
N GLY A 362 -4.07 19.65 24.55
CA GLY A 362 -4.69 20.83 23.97
C GLY A 362 -4.77 20.86 22.44
N LEU A 363 -4.09 19.93 21.74
CA LEU A 363 -4.16 19.83 20.28
C LEU A 363 -5.55 19.40 19.83
N LEU A 364 -6.03 20.03 18.77
CA LEU A 364 -7.29 19.68 18.12
C LEU A 364 -7.08 18.47 17.19
N TYR A 365 -8.09 17.63 17.09
CA TYR A 365 -8.13 16.51 16.16
C TYR A 365 -9.54 16.33 15.62
N THR A 366 -9.64 15.90 14.37
CA THR A 366 -10.92 15.57 13.74
C THR A 366 -11.13 14.07 13.86
N GLU A 367 -12.23 13.67 14.47
CA GLU A 367 -12.65 12.29 14.57
C GLU A 367 -13.85 12.01 13.68
N HIS A 368 -13.87 10.82 13.08
CA HIS A 368 -15.08 10.23 12.53
C HIS A 368 -15.68 9.34 13.59
N LEU A 369 -16.81 9.75 14.17
CA LEU A 369 -17.43 9.09 15.31
C LEU A 369 -18.71 8.37 14.89
N SER A 370 -18.85 7.14 15.35
CA SER A 370 -20.10 6.38 15.31
C SER A 370 -20.52 6.03 16.73
N VAL A 371 -21.78 6.28 17.08
CA VAL A 371 -22.34 5.98 18.41
C VAL A 371 -23.60 5.15 18.26
N THR A 372 -23.65 4.03 18.98
CA THR A 372 -24.79 3.10 18.98
C THR A 372 -25.34 2.95 20.40
N ALA A 373 -26.66 3.03 20.54
CA ALA A 373 -27.37 2.82 21.80
C ALA A 373 -27.73 1.34 21.99
N ILE A 374 -27.24 0.73 23.07
CA ILE A 374 -27.62 -0.63 23.47
C ILE A 374 -28.79 -0.55 24.43
N ARG A 375 -29.91 -1.17 24.05
CA ARG A 375 -31.16 -1.17 24.83
C ARG A 375 -31.43 -2.54 25.42
N ASP A 376 -32.01 -2.53 26.62
CA ASP A 376 -32.56 -3.74 27.25
C ASP A 376 -33.89 -4.15 26.56
N PRO A 377 -34.39 -5.38 26.82
CA PRO A 377 -35.66 -5.87 26.26
C PRO A 377 -36.87 -4.95 26.54
N ASP A 378 -36.81 -4.15 27.61
CA ASP A 378 -37.84 -3.17 27.98
C ASP A 378 -37.70 -1.81 27.24
N GLY A 379 -36.79 -1.71 26.27
CA GLY A 379 -36.58 -0.53 25.43
C GLY A 379 -35.77 0.61 26.06
N ARG A 380 -35.36 0.47 27.34
CA ARG A 380 -34.50 1.42 28.04
C ARG A 380 -33.05 1.32 27.54
N CYS A 381 -32.41 2.46 27.28
CA CYS A 381 -31.01 2.51 26.91
C CYS A 381 -30.14 2.20 28.13
N ARG A 382 -29.32 1.16 28.05
CA ARG A 382 -28.44 0.73 29.13
C ARG A 382 -27.01 1.25 28.94
N HIS A 383 -26.55 1.27 27.69
CA HIS A 383 -25.20 1.71 27.35
C HIS A 383 -25.16 2.44 26.01
N TYR A 384 -24.20 3.33 25.82
CA TYR A 384 -23.79 3.81 24.51
C TYR A 384 -22.39 3.29 24.17
N VAL A 385 -22.20 2.83 22.95
CA VAL A 385 -20.90 2.41 22.41
C VAL A 385 -20.50 3.41 21.35
N ALA A 386 -19.42 4.12 21.61
CA ALA A 386 -18.79 5.07 20.70
C ALA A 386 -17.52 4.43 20.10
N VAL A 387 -17.44 4.42 18.77
CA VAL A 387 -16.26 4.00 18.00
C VAL A 387 -15.81 5.19 17.16
N PHE A 388 -14.55 5.59 17.27
CA PHE A 388 -14.03 6.71 16.50
C PHE A 388 -12.62 6.48 15.96
N SER A 389 -12.38 7.03 14.77
CA SER A 389 -11.08 7.06 14.13
C SER A 389 -10.58 8.50 14.06
N ASP A 390 -9.29 8.70 14.27
CA ASP A 390 -8.64 9.99 14.06
C ASP A 390 -8.36 10.20 12.56
N ILE A 391 -9.13 11.06 11.92
CA ILE A 391 -9.02 11.36 10.48
C ILE A 391 -8.24 12.65 10.21
N THR A 392 -7.59 13.22 11.24
CA THR A 392 -6.89 14.51 11.13
C THR A 392 -5.83 14.49 10.04
N GLN A 393 -4.99 13.46 9.99
CA GLN A 393 -3.94 13.34 8.96
C GLN A 393 -4.54 13.16 7.55
N ARG A 394 -5.65 12.43 7.43
CA ARG A 394 -6.33 12.25 6.14
C ARG A 394 -6.87 13.58 5.62
N LYS A 395 -7.56 14.35 6.47
CA LYS A 395 -8.08 15.69 6.14
C LYS A 395 -6.96 16.66 5.76
N GLN A 396 -5.88 16.69 6.53
CA GLN A 396 -4.70 17.51 6.22
C GLN A 396 -4.05 17.10 4.90
N ALA A 397 -3.99 15.80 4.61
CA ALA A 397 -3.48 15.30 3.34
C ALA A 397 -4.42 15.67 2.17
N GLU A 398 -5.73 15.55 2.34
CA GLU A 398 -6.73 15.96 1.35
C GLU A 398 -6.65 17.46 1.06
N GLU A 399 -6.61 18.32 2.10
CA GLU A 399 -6.43 19.76 1.94
C GLU A 399 -5.10 20.09 1.25
N ARG A 400 -4.01 19.39 1.61
CA ARG A 400 -2.71 19.57 0.98
C ARG A 400 -2.71 19.11 -0.47
N LEU A 401 -3.37 18.01 -0.81
CA LEU A 401 -3.55 17.54 -2.18
C LEU A 401 -4.37 18.55 -2.99
N HIS A 402 -5.45 19.07 -2.42
CA HIS A 402 -6.27 20.10 -3.06
C HIS A 402 -5.47 21.40 -3.28
N PHE A 403 -4.63 21.78 -2.33
CA PHE A 403 -3.72 22.91 -2.48
C PHE A 403 -2.71 22.65 -3.61
N LEU A 404 -2.01 21.51 -3.59
CA LEU A 404 -1.00 21.14 -4.60
C LEU A 404 -1.59 20.94 -6.01
N ALA A 405 -2.85 20.50 -6.11
CA ALA A 405 -3.54 20.38 -7.40
C ALA A 405 -3.80 21.74 -8.06
N ASN A 406 -3.88 22.81 -7.27
CA ASN A 406 -4.31 24.14 -7.70
C ASN A 406 -3.25 25.25 -7.51
N HIS A 407 -2.15 24.97 -6.79
CA HIS A 407 -1.10 25.94 -6.47
C HIS A 407 0.28 25.36 -6.74
N ASP A 408 1.22 26.23 -7.11
CA ASP A 408 2.64 25.93 -7.21
C ASP A 408 3.22 25.70 -5.81
N ALA A 409 3.90 24.56 -5.62
CA ALA A 409 4.37 24.12 -4.31
C ALA A 409 5.48 25.02 -3.74
N LEU A 410 6.24 25.71 -4.60
CA LEU A 410 7.35 26.57 -4.19
C LEU A 410 6.86 27.97 -3.81
N THR A 411 6.11 28.62 -4.69
CA THR A 411 5.70 30.03 -4.52
C THR A 411 4.35 30.20 -3.82
N GLY A 412 3.56 29.13 -3.72
CA GLY A 412 2.19 29.16 -3.21
C GLY A 412 1.22 29.93 -4.11
N LEU A 413 1.63 30.37 -5.30
CA LEU A 413 0.77 31.01 -6.29
C LEU A 413 -0.15 29.97 -6.96
N PRO A 414 -1.31 30.39 -7.50
CA PRO A 414 -2.06 29.59 -8.45
C PRO A 414 -1.16 28.94 -9.51
N ASN A 415 -1.36 27.64 -9.74
CA ASN A 415 -0.70 26.94 -10.82
C ASN A 415 -1.48 27.11 -12.13
N ARG A 416 -0.99 26.50 -13.22
CA ARG A 416 -1.64 26.55 -14.53
C ARG A 416 -3.12 26.15 -14.50
N THR A 417 -3.49 25.10 -13.76
CA THR A 417 -4.88 24.61 -13.70
C THR A 417 -5.82 25.66 -13.11
N LEU A 418 -5.50 26.16 -11.90
CA LEU A 418 -6.32 27.17 -11.24
C LEU A 418 -6.33 28.48 -12.01
N PHE A 419 -5.20 28.83 -12.64
CA PHE A 419 -5.11 30.04 -13.46
C PHE A 419 -6.04 29.99 -14.67
N MET A 420 -6.05 28.88 -15.43
CA MET A 420 -6.93 28.73 -16.59
C MET A 420 -8.40 28.78 -16.21
N GLU A 421 -8.79 28.17 -15.08
CA GLU A 421 -10.15 28.25 -14.55
C GLU A 421 -10.56 29.69 -14.24
N ARG A 422 -9.67 30.47 -13.60
CA ARG A 422 -9.91 31.89 -13.30
C ARG A 422 -9.96 32.75 -14.56
N LEU A 423 -9.07 32.51 -15.52
CA LEU A 423 -9.05 33.23 -16.80
C LEU A 423 -10.34 32.98 -17.58
N GLN A 424 -10.79 31.72 -17.68
CA GLN A 424 -12.05 31.40 -18.34
C GLN A 424 -13.23 32.09 -17.65
N SER A 425 -13.29 32.01 -16.32
CA SER A 425 -14.34 32.68 -15.54
C SER A 425 -14.32 34.21 -15.71
N ALA A 426 -13.15 34.82 -15.85
CA ALA A 426 -13.00 36.25 -16.10
C ALA A 426 -13.45 36.62 -17.52
N ILE A 427 -13.12 35.82 -18.52
CA ILE A 427 -13.58 36.00 -19.91
C ILE A 427 -15.11 35.90 -19.98
N ASP A 428 -15.70 34.90 -19.33
CA ASP A 428 -17.16 34.71 -19.32
C ASP A 428 -17.84 35.96 -18.73
N ARG A 429 -17.37 36.47 -17.58
CA ARG A 429 -17.86 37.72 -16.98
C ARG A 429 -17.68 38.93 -17.90
N ALA A 430 -16.48 39.10 -18.47
CA ALA A 430 -16.16 40.23 -19.34
C ALA A 430 -16.98 40.22 -20.64
N SER A 431 -17.34 39.04 -21.14
CA SER A 431 -18.23 38.89 -22.30
C SER A 431 -19.65 39.40 -22.03
N GLU A 432 -20.13 39.27 -20.80
CA GLU A 432 -21.45 39.74 -20.36
C GLU A 432 -21.47 41.23 -20.01
N SER A 433 -20.42 41.73 -19.34
CA SER A 433 -20.31 43.11 -18.88
C SER A 433 -19.74 44.09 -19.93
N GLY A 434 -19.10 43.58 -20.98
CA GLY A 434 -18.38 44.38 -21.98
C GLY A 434 -17.05 44.95 -21.47
N GLU A 435 -16.53 44.41 -20.35
CA GLU A 435 -15.26 44.83 -19.75
C GLU A 435 -14.04 44.29 -20.51
N ARG A 436 -12.90 44.94 -20.32
CA ARG A 436 -11.62 44.52 -20.90
C ARG A 436 -10.76 43.80 -19.86
N LEU A 437 -9.98 42.82 -20.31
CA LEU A 437 -9.01 42.11 -19.49
C LEU A 437 -7.61 42.31 -20.07
N ALA A 438 -6.58 42.29 -19.24
CA ALA A 438 -5.20 42.22 -19.67
C ALA A 438 -4.52 40.99 -19.07
N LEU A 439 -3.83 40.26 -19.94
CA LEU A 439 -2.98 39.14 -19.59
C LEU A 439 -1.53 39.57 -19.79
N LEU A 440 -0.69 39.43 -18.76
CA LEU A 440 0.74 39.69 -18.86
C LEU A 440 1.48 38.38 -18.60
N PHE A 441 2.27 37.93 -19.58
CA PHE A 441 3.17 36.80 -19.48
C PHE A 441 4.56 37.33 -19.14
N ILE A 442 5.16 36.86 -18.06
CA ILE A 442 6.43 37.36 -17.52
C ILE A 442 7.42 36.20 -17.46
N ASP A 443 8.60 36.41 -18.01
CA ASP A 443 9.72 35.46 -17.92
C ASP A 443 10.95 36.15 -17.36
N LEU A 444 11.64 35.49 -16.42
CA LEU A 444 12.85 36.03 -15.80
C LEU A 444 14.07 35.83 -16.70
N ASP A 445 14.64 36.94 -17.16
CA ASP A 445 15.80 36.90 -18.03
C ASP A 445 17.02 36.31 -17.30
N ARG A 446 17.70 35.37 -17.97
CA ARG A 446 18.93 34.72 -17.48
C ARG A 446 18.75 34.00 -16.13
N PHE A 447 17.53 33.59 -15.76
CA PHE A 447 17.31 32.79 -14.54
C PHE A 447 18.17 31.52 -14.48
N LYS A 448 18.40 30.87 -15.62
CA LYS A 448 19.31 29.72 -15.73
C LYS A 448 20.73 30.04 -15.24
N LEU A 449 21.25 31.24 -15.52
CA LEU A 449 22.57 31.66 -15.04
C LEU A 449 22.62 31.75 -13.51
N VAL A 450 21.53 32.18 -12.88
CA VAL A 450 21.41 32.21 -11.41
C VAL A 450 21.50 30.79 -10.84
N ASN A 451 20.75 29.85 -11.42
CA ASN A 451 20.82 28.44 -11.02
C ASN A 451 22.21 27.83 -11.22
N ASP A 452 22.84 28.10 -12.37
CA ASP A 452 24.15 27.53 -12.72
C ASP A 452 25.28 28.12 -11.85
N THR A 453 25.13 29.37 -11.40
CA THR A 453 26.17 30.09 -10.62
C THR A 453 26.01 29.94 -9.12
N LEU A 454 24.79 30.02 -8.60
CA LEU A 454 24.49 30.05 -7.16
C LEU A 454 23.78 28.78 -6.65
N GLY A 455 23.42 27.88 -7.57
CA GLY A 455 22.70 26.65 -7.28
C GLY A 455 21.18 26.81 -7.24
N HIS A 456 20.48 25.68 -7.33
CA HIS A 456 19.01 25.65 -7.40
C HIS A 456 18.31 26.24 -6.16
N LEU A 457 18.91 26.17 -4.97
CA LEU A 457 18.34 26.76 -3.76
C LEU A 457 18.25 28.30 -3.84
N ALA A 458 19.26 28.93 -4.45
CA ALA A 458 19.24 30.37 -4.69
C ALA A 458 18.23 30.74 -5.77
N GLY A 459 18.08 29.91 -6.81
CA GLY A 459 17.01 30.07 -7.80
C GLY A 459 15.62 29.96 -7.18
N ASP A 460 15.41 29.01 -6.27
CA ASP A 460 14.15 28.85 -5.55
C ASP A 460 13.82 30.06 -4.67
N GLU A 461 14.80 30.58 -3.94
CA GLU A 461 14.68 31.80 -3.13
C GLU A 461 14.32 33.02 -4.00
N LEU A 462 14.96 33.15 -5.16
CA LEU A 462 14.66 34.20 -6.13
C LEU A 462 13.22 34.11 -6.66
N LEU A 463 12.74 32.90 -6.98
CA LEU A 463 11.37 32.68 -7.46
C LEU A 463 10.33 33.03 -6.39
N ILE A 464 10.60 32.71 -5.13
CA ILE A 464 9.74 33.09 -3.99
C ILE A 464 9.69 34.62 -3.87
N MET A 465 10.84 35.29 -3.91
CA MET A 465 10.92 36.76 -3.83
C MET A 465 10.17 37.44 -4.98
N VAL A 466 10.32 36.92 -6.19
CA VAL A 466 9.59 37.42 -7.37
C VAL A 466 8.09 37.22 -7.21
N ALA A 467 7.65 36.06 -6.72
CA ALA A 467 6.24 35.79 -6.48
C ALA A 467 5.62 36.76 -5.47
N GLU A 468 6.33 37.10 -4.40
CA GLU A 468 5.91 38.07 -3.39
C GLU A 468 5.82 39.49 -3.98
N LEU A 469 6.86 39.91 -4.71
CA LEU A 469 6.91 41.21 -5.39
C LEU A 469 5.74 41.38 -6.36
N LEU A 470 5.45 40.36 -7.18
CA LEU A 470 4.32 40.39 -8.10
C LEU A 470 2.99 40.50 -7.36
N ARG A 471 2.84 39.81 -6.22
CA ARG A 471 1.63 39.83 -5.39
C ARG A 471 1.40 41.20 -4.74
N GLU A 472 2.45 41.88 -4.32
CA GLU A 472 2.37 43.22 -3.73
C GLU A 472 2.05 44.32 -4.75
N ARG A 473 2.49 44.13 -6.00
CA ARG A 473 2.31 45.11 -7.09
C ARG A 473 0.99 44.96 -7.84
N ILE A 474 0.30 43.83 -7.71
CA ILE A 474 -0.94 43.60 -8.44
C ILE A 474 -2.14 44.34 -7.80
N PRO A 475 -3.09 44.86 -8.59
CA PRO A 475 -4.33 45.45 -8.06
C PRO A 475 -5.18 44.43 -7.28
N ALA A 476 -6.11 44.89 -6.43
CA ALA A 476 -6.95 44.02 -5.59
C ALA A 476 -7.78 42.97 -6.37
N HIS A 477 -8.03 43.20 -7.66
CA HIS A 477 -8.76 42.30 -8.56
C HIS A 477 -7.85 41.56 -9.56
N GLY A 478 -6.53 41.64 -9.37
CA GLY A 478 -5.57 40.92 -10.20
C GLY A 478 -5.26 39.52 -9.64
N THR A 479 -4.98 38.58 -10.54
CA THR A 479 -4.48 37.25 -10.19
C THR A 479 -3.04 37.10 -10.67
N VAL A 480 -2.11 36.75 -9.78
CA VAL A 480 -0.76 36.28 -10.13
C VAL A 480 -0.79 34.74 -10.14
N ALA A 481 -0.15 34.11 -11.12
CA ALA A 481 0.08 32.67 -11.19
C ALA A 481 1.52 32.37 -11.61
N ARG A 482 1.98 31.16 -11.32
CA ARG A 482 3.23 30.62 -11.86
C ARG A 482 2.91 29.38 -12.70
N LEU A 483 3.28 29.40 -13.97
CA LEU A 483 3.00 28.29 -14.88
C LEU A 483 4.02 27.18 -14.74
N SER A 484 5.30 27.53 -14.93
CA SER A 484 6.42 26.60 -14.90
C SER A 484 7.72 27.39 -14.77
N GLY A 485 8.81 26.76 -14.28
CA GLY A 485 10.15 27.37 -14.30
C GLY A 485 10.19 28.81 -13.78
N ASP A 486 10.65 29.71 -14.63
CA ASP A 486 10.77 31.16 -14.45
C ASP A 486 9.59 31.98 -15.03
N GLU A 487 8.48 31.32 -15.38
CA GLU A 487 7.33 31.91 -16.03
C GLU A 487 6.19 32.24 -15.06
N PHE A 488 5.84 33.52 -14.99
CA PHE A 488 4.73 34.05 -14.20
C PHE A 488 3.67 34.66 -15.11
N ILE A 489 2.42 34.61 -14.68
CA ILE A 489 1.31 35.24 -15.40
C ILE A 489 0.51 36.12 -14.48
N LEU A 490 0.14 37.29 -14.99
CA LEU A 490 -0.75 38.22 -14.33
C LEU A 490 -2.02 38.37 -15.17
N LEU A 491 -3.17 38.21 -14.53
CA LEU A 491 -4.47 38.54 -15.07
C LEU A 491 -4.99 39.79 -14.36
N ILE A 492 -5.39 40.79 -15.14
CA ILE A 492 -6.00 42.03 -14.66
C ILE A 492 -7.39 42.11 -15.22
N GLU A 493 -8.38 42.12 -14.32
CA GLU A 493 -9.78 42.35 -14.65
C GLU A 493 -10.09 43.86 -14.64
N ASN A 494 -11.11 44.27 -15.40
CA ASN A 494 -11.64 45.64 -15.44
C ASN A 494 -10.61 46.69 -15.88
N VAL A 495 -9.96 46.44 -17.02
CA VAL A 495 -8.96 47.36 -17.59
C VAL A 495 -9.64 48.60 -18.16
N GLU A 496 -9.35 49.77 -17.59
CA GLU A 496 -9.92 51.06 -18.04
C GLU A 496 -9.21 51.60 -19.29
N SER A 497 -7.90 51.40 -19.39
CA SER A 497 -7.12 51.88 -20.54
C SER A 497 -5.84 51.07 -20.78
N VAL A 498 -5.41 50.99 -22.04
CA VAL A 498 -4.12 50.36 -22.43
C VAL A 498 -2.93 51.04 -21.73
N ARG A 499 -3.02 52.36 -21.49
CA ARG A 499 -1.98 53.13 -20.79
C ARG A 499 -1.79 52.66 -19.34
N GLN A 500 -2.87 52.26 -18.66
CA GLN A 500 -2.81 51.71 -17.30
C GLN A 500 -1.99 50.41 -17.28
N VAL A 501 -2.25 49.52 -18.24
CA VAL A 501 -1.54 48.23 -18.37
C VAL A 501 -0.06 48.47 -18.71
N ALA A 502 0.23 49.38 -19.63
CA ALA A 502 1.60 49.75 -19.98
C ALA A 502 2.36 50.34 -18.78
N GLY A 503 1.71 51.19 -17.97
CA GLY A 503 2.30 51.75 -16.75
C GLY A 503 2.63 50.68 -15.71
N LEU A 504 1.74 49.70 -15.53
CA LEU A 504 2.02 48.56 -14.65
C LEU A 504 3.18 47.71 -15.18
N ALA A 505 3.20 47.36 -16.47
CA ALA A 505 4.26 46.56 -17.07
C ALA A 505 5.63 47.25 -16.97
N GLN A 506 5.69 48.57 -17.19
CA GLN A 506 6.89 49.37 -16.96
C GLN A 506 7.34 49.30 -15.49
N SER A 507 6.42 49.54 -14.54
CA SER A 507 6.73 49.49 -13.11
C SER A 507 7.22 48.10 -12.66
N LEU A 508 6.64 47.03 -13.19
CA LEU A 508 7.08 45.66 -12.94
C LEU A 508 8.49 45.42 -13.49
N THR A 509 8.77 45.84 -14.72
CA THR A 509 10.10 45.71 -15.35
C THR A 509 11.19 46.46 -14.56
N GLU A 510 10.91 47.68 -14.11
CA GLU A 510 11.82 48.48 -13.29
C GLU A 510 12.05 47.85 -11.90
N THR A 511 10.98 47.37 -11.26
CA THR A 511 11.09 46.72 -9.94
C THR A 511 11.80 45.35 -10.06
N MET A 512 11.62 44.64 -11.16
CA MET A 512 12.36 43.41 -11.47
C MET A 512 13.85 43.71 -11.63
N SER A 513 14.23 44.79 -12.29
CA SER A 513 15.63 45.18 -12.53
C SER A 513 16.42 45.65 -11.30
N SER A 514 15.78 45.85 -10.16
CA SER A 514 16.46 46.28 -8.94
C SER A 514 17.36 45.19 -8.34
N GLU A 515 18.44 45.60 -7.67
CA GLU A 515 19.34 44.72 -6.94
C GLU A 515 18.58 43.90 -5.88
N LYS A 516 18.72 42.58 -5.93
CA LYS A 516 18.08 41.63 -5.00
C LYS A 516 19.13 40.85 -4.24
N GLN A 517 18.95 40.71 -2.93
CA GLN A 517 19.84 39.91 -2.11
C GLN A 517 19.31 38.47 -2.02
N VAL A 518 20.01 37.53 -2.65
CA VAL A 518 19.66 36.11 -2.68
C VAL A 518 20.82 35.33 -2.08
N SER A 519 20.56 34.53 -1.04
CA SER A 519 21.59 33.73 -0.35
C SER A 519 22.83 34.54 0.08
N GLY A 520 22.61 35.81 0.44
CA GLY A 520 23.65 36.74 0.89
C GLY A 520 24.48 37.41 -0.22
N GLN A 521 24.20 37.14 -1.49
CA GLN A 521 24.83 37.81 -2.65
C GLN A 521 23.83 38.72 -3.37
N ASN A 522 24.35 39.77 -4.00
CA ASN A 522 23.53 40.70 -4.77
C ASN A 522 23.40 40.18 -6.21
N VAL A 523 22.16 39.96 -6.66
CA VAL A 523 21.82 39.44 -7.97
C VAL A 523 20.98 40.48 -8.71
N PHE A 524 21.34 40.70 -9.98
CA PHE A 524 20.55 41.48 -10.92
C PHE A 524 19.80 40.53 -11.84
N VAL A 525 18.48 40.59 -11.80
CA VAL A 525 17.59 39.80 -12.66
C VAL A 525 16.67 40.77 -13.37
N SER A 526 16.48 40.63 -14.67
CA SER A 526 15.47 41.40 -15.40
C SER A 526 14.32 40.50 -15.81
N ALA A 527 13.25 41.08 -16.34
CA ALA A 527 12.13 40.30 -16.87
C ALA A 527 11.72 40.80 -18.25
N SER A 528 11.34 39.86 -19.10
CA SER A 528 10.70 40.12 -20.37
C SER A 528 9.20 39.89 -20.24
N ILE A 529 8.38 40.87 -20.61
CA ILE A 529 6.93 40.84 -20.40
C ILE A 529 6.17 40.93 -21.73
N GLY A 530 5.25 39.99 -21.97
CA GLY A 530 4.33 40.01 -23.10
C GLY A 530 2.91 40.29 -22.65
N ILE A 531 2.17 41.09 -23.40
CA ILE A 531 0.85 41.56 -22.99
C ILE A 531 -0.18 41.25 -24.07
N SER A 532 -1.29 40.61 -23.72
CA SER A 532 -2.46 40.45 -24.59
C SER A 532 -3.71 41.02 -23.93
N LEU A 533 -4.58 41.65 -24.71
CA LEU A 533 -5.81 42.31 -24.26
C LEU A 533 -7.04 41.57 -24.75
N TYR A 534 -7.99 41.29 -23.86
CA TYR A 534 -9.32 40.83 -24.25
C TYR A 534 -10.24 42.04 -24.46
N PRO A 535 -11.07 42.05 -25.53
CA PRO A 535 -11.20 41.03 -26.58
C PRO A 535 -10.29 41.27 -27.81
N ASP A 536 -9.49 42.34 -27.81
CA ASP A 536 -8.76 42.84 -28.99
C ASP A 536 -7.75 41.81 -29.56
N ASP A 537 -7.07 41.07 -28.70
CA ASP A 537 -6.02 40.09 -29.03
C ASP A 537 -6.52 38.65 -28.96
N GLY A 538 -7.81 38.41 -28.71
CA GLY A 538 -8.39 37.07 -28.67
C GLY A 538 -9.61 36.97 -27.74
N THR A 539 -10.49 36.01 -28.02
CA THR A 539 -11.73 35.79 -27.26
C THR A 539 -11.76 34.49 -26.44
N MET A 540 -10.72 33.67 -26.55
CA MET A 540 -10.57 32.41 -25.81
C MET A 540 -9.32 32.44 -24.94
N ALA A 541 -9.37 31.77 -23.78
CA ALA A 541 -8.28 31.72 -22.81
C ALA A 541 -6.95 31.27 -23.44
N ASP A 542 -6.96 30.18 -24.22
CA ASP A 542 -5.76 29.64 -24.87
C ASP A 542 -5.16 30.59 -25.91
N ILE A 543 -6.01 31.36 -26.63
CA ILE A 543 -5.57 32.32 -27.65
C ILE A 543 -4.89 33.51 -26.97
N LEU A 544 -5.51 34.07 -25.93
CA LEU A 544 -4.91 35.15 -25.15
C LEU A 544 -3.57 34.73 -24.54
N LEU A 545 -3.53 33.53 -23.94
CA LEU A 545 -2.32 32.97 -23.36
C LEU A 545 -1.20 32.83 -24.38
N GLY A 546 -1.47 32.23 -25.55
CA GLY A 546 -0.49 32.08 -26.62
C GLY A 546 -0.03 33.42 -27.21
N ASN A 547 -0.93 34.40 -27.32
CA ASN A 547 -0.58 35.72 -27.84
C ASN A 547 0.26 36.54 -26.84
N ALA A 548 -0.01 36.42 -25.54
CA ALA A 548 0.84 37.03 -24.51
C ALA A 548 2.25 36.38 -24.48
N ASP A 549 2.34 35.06 -24.63
CA ASP A 549 3.63 34.35 -24.74
C ASP A 549 4.42 34.82 -25.99
N ALA A 550 3.78 34.90 -27.16
CA ALA A 550 4.40 35.41 -28.38
C ALA A 550 4.92 36.86 -28.22
N ALA A 551 4.18 37.72 -27.51
CA ALA A 551 4.62 39.07 -27.20
C ALA A 551 5.81 39.11 -26.22
N MET A 552 5.85 38.21 -25.24
CA MET A 552 6.95 38.10 -24.28
C MET A 552 8.24 37.70 -24.99
N TYR A 553 8.13 36.76 -25.93
CA TYR A 553 9.26 36.36 -26.76
C TYR A 553 9.82 37.51 -27.60
N ARG A 554 8.95 38.33 -28.21
CA ARG A 554 9.35 39.56 -28.91
C ARG A 554 10.04 40.56 -27.99
N ALA A 555 9.65 40.64 -26.72
CA ALA A 555 10.37 41.44 -25.73
C ALA A 555 11.80 40.92 -25.49
N LYS A 556 12.00 39.59 -25.47
CA LYS A 556 13.33 38.98 -25.38
C LYS A 556 14.21 39.32 -26.59
N GLU A 557 13.67 39.26 -27.81
CA GLU A 557 14.40 39.57 -29.05
C GLU A 557 14.81 41.05 -29.13
N ARG A 558 14.03 41.96 -28.55
CA ARG A 558 14.28 43.42 -28.58
C ARG A 558 15.29 43.92 -27.53
N GLY A 559 16.03 43.01 -26.90
CA GLY A 559 17.09 43.36 -25.95
C GLY A 559 16.83 42.93 -24.50
N LYS A 560 15.75 42.18 -24.23
CA LYS A 560 15.34 41.75 -22.88
C LYS A 560 15.05 42.94 -21.96
N ASN A 561 14.65 42.69 -20.71
CA ASN A 561 14.33 43.75 -19.76
C ASN A 561 13.33 44.81 -20.29
N THR A 562 12.26 44.35 -20.93
CA THR A 562 11.27 45.23 -21.57
C THR A 562 9.92 44.53 -21.63
N PHE A 563 8.88 45.26 -22.05
CA PHE A 563 7.56 44.71 -22.31
C PHE A 563 7.10 44.96 -23.73
N GLN A 564 6.22 44.10 -24.24
CA GLN A 564 5.60 44.25 -25.56
C GLN A 564 4.12 43.88 -25.52
N PHE A 565 3.30 44.67 -26.19
CA PHE A 565 1.92 44.29 -26.51
C PHE A 565 1.90 43.37 -27.71
N TYR A 566 1.00 42.39 -27.70
CA TYR A 566 0.74 41.54 -28.83
C TYR A 566 0.29 42.39 -30.02
N THR A 567 0.81 42.06 -31.20
CA THR A 567 0.28 42.51 -32.48
C THR A 567 0.08 41.31 -33.37
N THR A 568 -0.89 41.37 -34.30
CA THR A 568 -1.19 40.27 -35.23
C THR A 568 0.01 39.82 -36.08
N ASP A 569 1.04 40.66 -36.24
CA ASP A 569 2.30 40.32 -36.91
C ASP A 569 3.23 39.39 -36.07
N MET A 570 2.93 39.16 -34.79
CA MET A 570 3.82 38.45 -33.86
C MET A 570 3.79 36.93 -33.99
N ASN A 571 2.63 36.31 -34.24
CA ASN A 571 2.53 34.85 -34.47
C ASN A 571 3.24 34.38 -35.76
N ALA A 572 3.40 35.28 -36.74
CA ALA A 572 4.16 34.97 -37.96
C ALA A 572 5.65 34.75 -37.66
N SER A 573 6.21 35.45 -36.67
CA SER A 573 7.66 35.47 -36.37
C SER A 573 8.16 34.15 -35.79
N ALA A 574 7.40 33.50 -34.90
CA ALA A 574 7.80 32.24 -34.30
C ALA A 574 7.77 31.08 -35.31
N LEU A 575 6.73 31.03 -36.15
CA LEU A 575 6.65 30.04 -37.24
C LEU A 575 7.70 30.31 -38.32
N GLU A 576 7.94 31.58 -38.66
CA GLU A 576 8.98 31.99 -39.61
C GLU A 576 10.38 31.64 -39.09
N ARG A 577 10.62 31.80 -37.79
CA ARG A 577 11.88 31.40 -37.15
C ARG A 577 12.12 29.89 -37.24
N LEU A 578 11.14 29.06 -36.91
CA LEU A 578 11.27 27.60 -37.09
C LEU A 578 11.53 27.21 -38.55
N ARG A 579 10.89 27.91 -39.50
CA ARG A 579 11.14 27.72 -40.92
C ARG A 579 12.57 28.11 -41.31
N LEU A 580 13.07 29.24 -40.81
CA LEU A 580 14.41 29.73 -41.07
C LEU A 580 15.49 28.86 -40.43
N GLU A 581 15.28 28.35 -39.22
CA GLU A 581 16.20 27.41 -38.55
C GLU A 581 16.33 26.11 -39.36
N TYR A 582 15.20 25.53 -39.77
CA TYR A 582 15.20 24.34 -40.62
C TYR A 582 15.87 24.60 -41.98
N ALA A 583 15.58 25.74 -42.59
CA ALA A 583 16.18 26.14 -43.86
C ALA A 583 17.70 26.36 -43.74
N LEU A 584 18.17 26.99 -42.66
CA LEU A 584 19.60 27.23 -42.42
C LEU A 584 20.36 25.91 -42.21
N HIS A 585 19.78 24.97 -41.44
CA HIS A 585 20.35 23.64 -41.28
C HIS A 585 20.48 22.91 -42.63
N ARG A 586 19.48 23.04 -43.52
CA ARG A 586 19.54 22.49 -44.88
C ARG A 586 20.60 23.17 -45.74
N ALA A 587 20.67 24.50 -45.71
CA ALA A 587 21.64 25.28 -46.48
C ALA A 587 23.09 24.88 -46.15
N LEU A 588 23.38 24.67 -44.87
CA LEU A 588 24.68 24.18 -44.39
C LEU A 588 25.01 22.76 -44.83
N ALA A 589 24.01 21.90 -45.02
CA ALA A 589 24.21 20.53 -45.50
C ALA A 589 24.42 20.45 -47.02
N GLN A 590 23.81 21.37 -47.78
CA GLN A 590 23.78 21.34 -49.25
C GLN A 590 24.86 22.24 -49.89
N ASN A 591 25.41 23.24 -49.18
CA ASN A 591 26.46 24.16 -49.65
C ASN A 591 26.12 25.01 -50.91
N GLU A 592 24.84 25.14 -51.27
CA GLU A 592 24.42 25.85 -52.49
C GLU A 592 23.74 27.21 -52.24
N GLU A 593 23.28 27.49 -51.02
CA GLU A 593 22.51 28.71 -50.69
C GLU A 593 23.32 29.78 -49.94
N LEU A 594 24.47 29.37 -49.38
CA LEU A 594 25.37 30.23 -48.61
C LEU A 594 26.55 30.67 -49.48
N GLU A 595 26.89 31.95 -49.39
CA GLU A 595 28.03 32.54 -50.08
C GLU A 595 28.85 33.39 -49.12
N VAL A 596 30.14 33.54 -49.40
CA VAL A 596 31.01 34.50 -48.70
C VAL A 596 31.33 35.64 -49.65
N TRP A 597 30.91 36.84 -49.27
CA TRP A 597 31.26 38.09 -49.93
C TRP A 597 32.43 38.73 -49.21
N TYR A 598 33.19 39.57 -49.91
CA TYR A 598 34.44 40.14 -49.40
C TYR A 598 34.41 41.65 -49.50
N GLN A 599 34.74 42.33 -48.42
CA GLN A 599 34.86 43.78 -48.38
C GLN A 599 36.33 44.19 -48.19
N PRO A 600 36.88 45.12 -48.99
CA PRO A 600 38.29 45.48 -48.87
C PRO A 600 38.56 46.34 -47.63
N LYS A 601 39.64 46.00 -46.92
CA LYS A 601 40.29 46.88 -45.94
C LYS A 601 41.38 47.68 -46.65
N VAL A 602 41.31 49.00 -46.57
CA VAL A 602 42.15 49.91 -47.34
C VAL A 602 43.06 50.73 -46.43
N ALA A 603 44.34 50.84 -46.78
CA ALA A 603 45.26 51.76 -46.14
C ALA A 603 44.89 53.21 -46.51
N LEU A 604 44.64 54.05 -45.50
CA LEU A 604 44.19 55.42 -45.72
C LEU A 604 45.25 56.31 -46.37
N ALA A 605 46.54 55.97 -46.21
CA ALA A 605 47.66 56.75 -46.71
C ALA A 605 47.79 56.73 -48.25
N ASP A 606 47.59 55.58 -48.88
CA ASP A 606 47.81 55.39 -50.32
C ASP A 606 46.63 54.76 -51.07
N GLY A 607 45.55 54.41 -50.35
CA GLY A 607 44.37 53.79 -50.93
C GLY A 607 44.57 52.34 -51.34
N SER A 608 45.65 51.68 -50.93
CA SER A 608 45.90 50.28 -51.27
C SER A 608 45.08 49.32 -50.38
N ILE A 609 44.52 48.28 -50.99
CA ILE A 609 43.88 47.16 -50.29
C ILE A 609 44.96 46.37 -49.54
N VAL A 610 44.84 46.35 -48.21
CA VAL A 610 45.76 45.71 -47.26
C VAL A 610 45.13 44.50 -46.55
N GLY A 611 43.85 44.23 -46.79
CA GLY A 611 43.14 43.07 -46.28
C GLY A 611 41.74 42.97 -46.87
N ALA A 612 41.02 41.94 -46.44
CA ALA A 612 39.62 41.74 -46.81
C ALA A 612 38.85 41.21 -45.59
N GLU A 613 37.60 41.61 -45.42
CA GLU A 613 36.68 41.00 -44.46
C GLU A 613 35.73 40.04 -45.19
N ALA A 614 35.62 38.82 -44.68
CA ALA A 614 34.72 37.79 -45.18
C ALA A 614 33.36 37.90 -44.49
N LEU A 615 32.33 38.16 -45.29
CA LEU A 615 30.98 38.42 -44.85
C LEU A 615 30.03 37.38 -45.45
N VAL A 616 29.43 36.57 -44.59
CA VAL A 616 28.49 35.53 -45.02
C VAL A 616 27.19 36.14 -45.56
N ARG A 617 26.67 35.56 -46.63
CA ARG A 617 25.40 35.91 -47.28
C ARG A 617 24.58 34.64 -47.46
N TRP A 618 23.28 34.74 -47.23
CA TRP A 618 22.35 33.64 -47.43
C TRP A 618 21.26 34.07 -48.40
N THR A 619 21.17 33.37 -49.52
CA THR A 619 20.12 33.60 -50.52
C THR A 619 19.21 32.38 -50.55
N HIS A 620 18.06 32.47 -49.91
CA HIS A 620 17.10 31.37 -49.86
C HIS A 620 16.26 31.33 -51.16
N PRO A 621 16.00 30.16 -51.76
CA PRO A 621 15.31 30.04 -53.04
C PRO A 621 13.92 30.70 -53.08
N GLU A 622 13.17 30.64 -51.97
CA GLU A 622 11.81 31.18 -51.90
C GLU A 622 11.71 32.54 -51.20
N LEU A 623 12.63 32.83 -50.27
CA LEU A 623 12.57 34.03 -49.41
C LEU A 623 13.49 35.15 -49.93
N GLY A 624 14.33 34.85 -50.92
CA GLY A 624 15.32 35.78 -51.43
C GLY A 624 16.49 35.98 -50.46
N PRO A 625 17.20 37.12 -50.52
CA PRO A 625 18.34 37.38 -49.67
C PRO A 625 17.90 37.60 -48.21
N ILE A 626 18.51 36.85 -47.30
CA ILE A 626 18.26 36.93 -45.86
C ILE A 626 19.41 37.70 -45.20
N ALA A 627 19.06 38.71 -44.40
CA ALA A 627 20.03 39.57 -43.73
C ALA A 627 20.92 38.78 -42.74
N PRO A 628 22.25 39.03 -42.71
CA PRO A 628 23.19 38.40 -41.78
C PRO A 628 22.74 38.40 -40.33
N ASP A 629 22.38 39.57 -39.79
CA ASP A 629 21.93 39.75 -38.39
C ASP A 629 20.78 38.80 -38.02
N ARG A 630 19.92 38.50 -39.00
CA ARG A 630 18.73 37.67 -38.81
C ARG A 630 19.08 36.19 -38.68
N PHE A 631 19.88 35.65 -39.58
CA PHE A 631 20.18 34.21 -39.56
C PHE A 631 21.35 33.85 -38.65
N ILE A 632 22.28 34.78 -38.40
CA ILE A 632 23.37 34.58 -37.42
C ILE A 632 22.78 34.45 -36.02
N ALA A 633 21.80 35.29 -35.64
CA ALA A 633 21.10 35.17 -34.36
C ALA A 633 20.43 33.78 -34.19
N ILE A 634 19.77 33.29 -35.25
CA ILE A 634 19.18 31.95 -35.26
C ILE A 634 20.26 30.87 -35.13
N ALA A 635 21.39 31.01 -35.85
CA ALA A 635 22.49 30.05 -35.82
C ALA A 635 23.11 29.94 -34.42
N GLU A 636 23.26 31.07 -33.73
CA GLU A 636 23.78 31.11 -32.36
C GLU A 636 22.85 30.35 -31.41
N GLU A 637 21.54 30.57 -31.51
CA GLU A 637 20.53 29.98 -30.63
C GLU A 637 20.28 28.49 -30.88
N SER A 638 20.48 28.02 -32.12
CA SER A 638 20.24 26.63 -32.56
C SER A 638 21.50 25.74 -32.57
N SER A 639 22.62 26.19 -32.02
CA SER A 639 23.93 25.52 -32.09
C SER A 639 24.51 25.30 -33.50
N LEU A 640 23.85 25.84 -34.54
CA LEU A 640 24.34 25.80 -35.93
C LEU A 640 25.51 26.75 -36.19
N ILE A 641 25.77 27.70 -35.29
CA ILE A 641 26.86 28.67 -35.41
C ILE A 641 28.24 28.02 -35.55
N GLY A 642 28.46 26.87 -34.91
CA GLY A 642 29.71 26.12 -35.05
C GLY A 642 29.94 25.65 -36.49
N MET A 643 28.92 25.03 -37.09
CA MET A 643 28.96 24.54 -38.47
C MET A 643 29.09 25.70 -39.47
N LEU A 644 28.31 26.77 -39.27
CA LEU A 644 28.36 27.96 -40.11
C LEU A 644 29.75 28.59 -40.10
N GLY A 645 30.33 28.79 -38.92
CA GLY A 645 31.64 29.43 -38.83
C GLY A 645 32.77 28.56 -39.37
N GLU A 646 32.74 27.24 -39.18
CA GLU A 646 33.71 26.32 -39.81
C GLU A 646 33.65 26.42 -41.34
N TRP A 647 32.44 26.45 -41.91
CA TRP A 647 32.24 26.62 -43.35
C TRP A 647 32.74 27.98 -43.86
N VAL A 648 32.45 29.07 -43.16
CA VAL A 648 32.91 30.43 -43.52
C VAL A 648 34.44 30.49 -43.46
N LEU A 649 35.06 29.98 -42.39
CA LEU A 649 36.51 29.96 -42.21
C LEU A 649 37.21 29.17 -43.31
N ALA A 650 36.71 27.97 -43.63
CA ALA A 650 37.28 27.14 -44.71
C ALA A 650 37.19 27.83 -46.07
N THR A 651 36.05 28.46 -46.36
CA THR A 651 35.81 29.19 -47.61
C THR A 651 36.71 30.42 -47.72
N ALA A 652 36.82 31.21 -46.65
CA ALA A 652 37.66 32.40 -46.59
C ALA A 652 39.16 32.05 -46.70
N CYS A 653 39.62 31.00 -46.00
CA CYS A 653 41.01 30.53 -46.10
C CYS A 653 41.34 30.00 -47.50
N SER A 654 40.41 29.29 -48.14
CA SER A 654 40.56 28.83 -49.52
C SER A 654 40.66 29.98 -50.52
N ALA A 655 39.84 31.02 -50.36
CA ALA A 655 39.92 32.23 -51.18
C ALA A 655 41.26 32.96 -50.97
N LEU A 656 41.67 33.17 -49.71
CA LEU A 656 42.93 33.82 -49.38
C LEU A 656 44.13 33.06 -49.95
N ARG A 657 44.16 31.73 -49.85
CA ARG A 657 45.21 30.89 -50.47
C ARG A 657 45.34 31.19 -51.96
N SER A 658 44.23 31.14 -52.69
CA SER A 658 44.20 31.40 -54.13
C SER A 658 44.73 32.79 -54.48
N TRP A 659 44.36 33.82 -53.71
CA TRP A 659 44.82 35.19 -53.94
C TRP A 659 46.30 35.38 -53.63
N ARG A 660 46.82 34.69 -52.62
CA ARG A 660 48.25 34.71 -52.26
C ARG A 660 49.11 34.01 -53.32
N GLU A 661 48.71 32.84 -53.77
CA GLU A 661 49.40 32.09 -54.84
C GLU A 661 49.48 32.90 -56.15
N ARG A 662 48.45 33.70 -56.44
CA ARG A 662 48.39 34.61 -57.59
C ARG A 662 49.06 35.97 -57.36
N GLY A 663 49.57 36.24 -56.16
CA GLY A 663 50.19 37.52 -55.81
C GLY A 663 49.23 38.71 -55.70
N LEU A 664 47.92 38.47 -55.61
CA LEU A 664 46.88 39.50 -55.65
C LEU A 664 46.68 40.19 -54.29
N LEU A 665 46.69 39.42 -53.21
CA LEU A 665 46.54 39.93 -51.85
C LEU A 665 47.54 39.25 -50.92
N MET A 666 48.43 40.04 -50.32
CA MET A 666 49.37 39.57 -49.28
C MET A 666 48.95 39.99 -47.87
N GLY A 667 47.79 40.62 -47.76
CA GLY A 667 47.17 41.12 -46.53
C GLY A 667 46.51 40.04 -45.68
N ARG A 668 45.72 40.50 -44.69
CA ARG A 668 44.95 39.64 -43.78
C ARG A 668 43.54 39.41 -44.31
N MET A 669 43.01 38.20 -44.09
CA MET A 669 41.59 37.89 -44.24
C MET A 669 40.94 37.94 -42.85
N ALA A 670 39.99 38.83 -42.67
CA ALA A 670 39.25 38.97 -41.43
C ALA A 670 37.95 38.17 -41.46
N VAL A 671 37.67 37.46 -40.37
CA VAL A 671 36.48 36.64 -40.19
C VAL A 671 35.90 36.89 -38.81
N ASN A 672 34.62 37.24 -38.77
CA ASN A 672 33.87 37.39 -37.52
C ASN A 672 33.69 36.05 -36.81
N ILE A 673 33.92 36.02 -35.50
CA ILE A 673 33.70 34.84 -34.67
C ILE A 673 32.73 35.15 -33.52
N SER A 674 31.70 34.30 -33.41
CA SER A 674 30.71 34.41 -32.34
C SER A 674 31.32 34.00 -30.99
N GLY A 675 30.91 34.67 -29.92
CA GLY A 675 31.27 34.28 -28.55
C GLY A 675 30.83 32.87 -28.19
N ARG A 676 29.75 32.35 -28.78
CA ARG A 676 29.33 30.96 -28.59
C ARG A 676 30.34 29.98 -29.18
N GLN A 677 30.94 30.30 -30.34
CA GLN A 677 31.97 29.44 -30.95
C GLN A 677 33.24 29.38 -30.12
N LEU A 678 33.63 30.49 -29.49
CA LEU A 678 34.79 30.53 -28.61
C LEU A 678 34.58 29.73 -27.31
N LYS A 679 33.33 29.60 -26.86
CA LYS A 679 32.95 28.74 -25.71
C LYS A 679 32.85 27.26 -26.07
N LEU A 680 32.63 26.92 -27.34
CA LEU A 680 32.69 25.53 -27.81
C LEU A 680 34.15 25.06 -27.76
N GLY A 681 34.45 24.13 -26.86
CA GLY A 681 35.80 23.58 -26.73
C GLY A 681 36.30 23.00 -28.06
N GLY A 682 37.59 23.18 -28.36
CA GLY A 682 38.20 22.68 -29.59
C GLY A 682 38.34 23.70 -30.73
N ILE A 683 37.88 24.96 -30.55
CA ILE A 683 37.90 25.97 -31.62
C ILE A 683 39.32 26.29 -32.12
N VAL A 684 40.31 26.32 -31.22
CA VAL A 684 41.72 26.61 -31.57
C VAL A 684 42.24 25.53 -32.51
N GLU A 685 41.98 24.27 -32.18
CA GLU A 685 42.37 23.11 -32.96
C GLU A 685 41.68 23.09 -34.33
N THR A 686 40.39 23.43 -34.37
CA THR A 686 39.62 23.53 -35.62
C THR A 686 40.19 24.62 -36.54
N ILE A 687 40.47 25.81 -36.03
CA ILE A 687 41.02 26.92 -36.83
C ILE A 687 42.41 26.57 -37.36
N CYS A 688 43.27 25.99 -36.50
CA CYS A 688 44.61 25.55 -36.93
C CYS A 688 44.52 24.50 -38.04
N ARG A 689 43.65 23.50 -37.89
CA ARG A 689 43.41 22.49 -38.93
C ARG A 689 42.99 23.13 -40.25
N ILE A 690 42.03 24.04 -40.23
CA ILE A 690 41.54 24.72 -41.45
C ILE A 690 42.66 25.51 -42.13
N LEU A 691 43.49 26.22 -41.37
CA LEU A 691 44.61 26.98 -41.88
C LEU A 691 45.70 26.08 -42.49
N ASP A 692 46.02 24.99 -41.81
CA ASP A 692 47.01 24.01 -42.25
C ASP A 692 46.54 23.27 -43.51
N ASP A 693 45.28 22.85 -43.55
CA ASP A 693 44.65 22.22 -44.73
C ASP A 693 44.59 23.18 -45.92
N ALA A 694 44.33 24.47 -45.68
CA ALA A 694 44.37 25.50 -46.71
C ALA A 694 45.79 25.88 -47.14
N GLY A 695 46.82 25.60 -46.32
CA GLY A 695 48.20 26.00 -46.58
C GLY A 695 48.44 27.51 -46.46
N VAL A 696 47.66 28.19 -45.61
CA VAL A 696 47.75 29.65 -45.40
C VAL A 696 48.56 29.93 -44.12
N PRO A 697 49.50 30.88 -44.12
CA PRO A 697 50.20 31.24 -42.89
C PRO A 697 49.24 31.78 -41.83
N HIS A 698 49.35 31.29 -40.60
CA HIS A 698 48.44 31.61 -39.49
C HIS A 698 48.23 33.11 -39.27
N GLY A 699 49.29 33.92 -39.37
CA GLY A 699 49.22 35.39 -39.25
C GLY A 699 48.55 36.13 -40.43
N SER A 700 48.08 35.40 -41.44
CA SER A 700 47.26 35.97 -42.52
C SER A 700 45.76 35.89 -42.23
N LEU A 701 45.34 35.20 -41.16
CA LEU A 701 43.97 35.21 -40.66
C LEU A 701 43.84 36.21 -39.52
N GLU A 702 42.82 37.05 -39.62
CA GLU A 702 42.35 37.94 -38.58
C GLU A 702 41.00 37.44 -38.08
N LEU A 703 40.87 37.25 -36.76
CA LEU A 703 39.60 36.92 -36.12
C LEU A 703 39.06 38.16 -35.41
N GLU A 704 37.82 38.52 -35.76
CA GLU A 704 37.11 39.67 -35.23
C GLU A 704 36.14 39.20 -34.15
N VAL A 705 36.31 39.73 -32.94
CA VAL A 705 35.49 39.41 -31.76
C VAL A 705 34.81 40.69 -31.31
N THR A 706 33.48 40.68 -31.15
CA THR A 706 32.76 41.86 -30.69
C THR A 706 33.20 42.27 -29.27
N GLU A 707 33.15 43.57 -28.98
CA GLU A 707 33.50 44.13 -27.67
C GLU A 707 32.81 43.40 -26.51
N SER A 708 31.51 43.15 -26.62
CA SER A 708 30.72 42.48 -25.58
C SER A 708 31.19 41.04 -25.31
N VAL A 709 31.60 40.31 -26.34
CA VAL A 709 32.11 38.94 -26.21
C VAL A 709 33.50 38.94 -25.59
N ALA A 710 34.35 39.90 -25.97
CA ALA A 710 35.68 40.03 -25.40
C ALA A 710 35.63 40.37 -23.90
N MET A 711 34.63 41.14 -23.46
CA MET A 711 34.45 41.62 -22.08
C MET A 711 33.69 40.65 -21.15
N GLU A 712 33.21 39.50 -21.64
CA GLU A 712 32.41 38.56 -20.85
C GLU A 712 33.26 37.84 -19.78
N GLU A 713 32.91 38.00 -18.50
CA GLU A 713 33.63 37.39 -17.37
C GLU A 713 33.26 35.90 -17.18
N GLY A 714 34.14 35.02 -17.66
CA GLY A 714 34.11 33.58 -17.41
C GLY A 714 35.47 32.97 -17.67
N SER A 715 36.00 32.19 -16.73
CA SER A 715 37.42 31.79 -16.58
C SER A 715 37.97 30.83 -17.65
N GLY A 716 37.87 31.19 -18.93
CA GLY A 716 38.48 30.45 -20.04
C GLY A 716 38.52 31.19 -21.39
N MET A 717 37.76 32.29 -21.58
CA MET A 717 37.75 33.04 -22.85
C MET A 717 39.09 33.70 -23.16
N ILE A 718 39.63 34.43 -22.18
CA ILE A 718 40.95 35.07 -22.29
C ILE A 718 42.02 34.03 -22.63
N ASP A 719 41.96 32.84 -22.03
CA ASP A 719 42.90 31.74 -22.29
C ASP A 719 42.79 31.23 -23.74
N VAL A 720 41.57 31.10 -24.28
CA VAL A 720 41.35 30.74 -25.69
C VAL A 720 41.94 31.80 -26.62
N LEU A 721 41.72 33.08 -26.35
CA LEU A 721 42.30 34.17 -27.14
C LEU A 721 43.83 34.19 -27.04
N HIS A 722 44.41 33.91 -25.87
CA HIS A 722 45.86 33.76 -25.72
C HIS A 722 46.39 32.61 -26.57
N ARG A 723 45.74 31.44 -26.51
CA ARG A 723 46.11 30.28 -27.32
C ARG A 723 46.04 30.58 -28.81
N LEU A 724 45.00 31.28 -29.28
CA LEU A 724 44.90 31.69 -30.69
C LEU A 724 46.06 32.63 -31.09
N LYS A 725 46.41 33.61 -30.24
CA LYS A 725 47.55 34.49 -30.47
C LYS A 725 48.89 33.75 -30.47
N GLU A 726 49.06 32.75 -29.61
CA GLU A 726 50.26 31.90 -29.56
C GLU A 726 50.45 31.09 -30.84
N GLN A 727 49.37 30.72 -31.53
CA GLN A 727 49.43 30.11 -32.88
C GLN A 727 49.79 31.14 -33.98
N GLY A 728 49.90 32.42 -33.63
CA GLY A 728 50.23 33.50 -34.56
C GLY A 728 49.03 34.07 -35.30
N ILE A 729 47.80 33.74 -34.90
CA ILE A 729 46.57 34.29 -35.48
C ILE A 729 46.40 35.75 -35.01
N TYR A 730 45.98 36.62 -35.93
CA TYR A 730 45.73 38.02 -35.61
C TYR A 730 44.34 38.18 -34.96
N LEU A 731 44.24 38.92 -33.87
CA LEU A 731 42.99 39.14 -33.15
C LEU A 731 42.65 40.62 -33.12
N SER A 732 41.42 40.97 -33.45
CA SER A 732 40.90 42.33 -33.35
C SER A 732 39.56 42.38 -32.64
N ILE A 733 39.30 43.53 -31.99
CA ILE A 733 38.00 43.81 -31.36
C ILE A 733 37.13 44.53 -32.37
N ASP A 734 35.90 44.04 -32.54
CA ASP A 734 34.88 44.64 -33.38
C ASP A 734 33.85 45.46 -32.58
N ASP A 735 33.15 46.36 -33.28
CA ASP A 735 32.10 47.25 -32.74
C ASP A 735 32.54 48.10 -31.52
N PHE A 736 33.81 48.49 -31.45
CA PHE A 736 34.36 49.15 -30.26
C PHE A 736 33.78 50.54 -30.04
N GLY A 737 33.29 50.78 -28.82
CA GLY A 737 32.75 52.07 -28.36
C GLY A 737 31.25 52.04 -28.10
N THR A 738 30.55 50.99 -28.51
CA THR A 738 29.10 50.82 -28.31
C THR A 738 28.74 50.28 -26.92
N GLY A 739 29.73 49.77 -26.16
CA GLY A 739 29.57 49.21 -24.81
C GLY A 739 30.27 50.00 -23.68
N TYR A 740 30.07 49.56 -22.44
CA TYR A 740 30.76 50.09 -21.25
C TYR A 740 32.15 49.47 -21.09
N SER A 741 33.09 49.83 -21.98
CA SER A 741 34.46 49.33 -21.93
C SER A 741 35.21 49.79 -20.68
N SER A 742 35.72 48.84 -19.89
CA SER A 742 36.76 49.12 -18.89
C SER A 742 38.12 49.14 -19.57
N LEU A 743 38.75 50.31 -19.68
CA LEU A 743 40.11 50.47 -20.22
C LEU A 743 41.13 49.55 -19.53
N ALA A 744 40.91 49.23 -18.25
CA ALA A 744 41.74 48.31 -17.50
C ALA A 744 41.69 46.87 -18.06
N TYR A 745 40.57 46.49 -18.68
CA TYR A 745 40.35 45.17 -19.25
C TYR A 745 40.89 45.07 -20.67
N LEU A 746 40.70 46.11 -21.49
CA LEU A 746 41.30 46.20 -22.83
C LEU A 746 42.82 45.96 -22.81
N LYS A 747 43.51 46.47 -21.78
CA LYS A 747 44.95 46.25 -21.58
C LYS A 747 45.34 44.78 -21.35
N ARG A 748 44.43 43.94 -20.85
CA ARG A 748 44.70 42.53 -20.53
C ARG A 748 44.42 41.60 -21.70
N LEU A 749 43.63 42.04 -22.67
CA LEU A 749 43.24 41.20 -23.81
C LEU A 749 44.41 41.00 -24.77
N PRO A 750 44.64 39.78 -25.28
CA PRO A 750 45.68 39.50 -26.27
C PRO A 750 45.29 39.97 -27.68
N VAL A 751 44.66 41.13 -27.82
CA VAL A 751 44.28 41.67 -29.12
C VAL A 751 45.44 42.45 -29.74
N SER A 752 45.38 42.64 -31.05
CA SER A 752 46.40 43.36 -31.83
C SER A 752 45.78 44.53 -32.62
N GLY A 753 44.48 44.46 -32.92
CA GLY A 753 43.75 45.53 -33.59
C GLY A 753 42.42 45.88 -32.94
N LEU A 754 41.88 47.02 -33.35
CA LEU A 754 40.61 47.58 -32.89
C LEU A 754 39.86 48.16 -34.10
N LYS A 755 38.56 47.85 -34.21
CA LYS A 755 37.66 48.36 -35.24
C LYS A 755 36.69 49.36 -34.60
N ILE A 756 36.65 50.57 -35.16
CA ILE A 756 35.73 51.62 -34.71
C ILE A 756 34.38 51.36 -35.35
N ASP A 757 33.34 51.21 -34.52
CA ASP A 757 31.97 50.98 -34.99
C ASP A 757 31.50 52.10 -35.94
N ARG A 758 30.75 51.72 -36.97
CA ARG A 758 30.23 52.63 -38.00
C ARG A 758 29.39 53.79 -37.43
N SER A 759 28.71 53.61 -36.30
CA SER A 759 27.83 54.62 -35.71
C SER A 759 28.59 55.90 -35.38
N PHE A 760 29.82 55.79 -34.90
CA PHE A 760 30.69 56.94 -34.62
C PHE A 760 31.29 57.57 -35.88
N ILE A 761 31.25 56.87 -37.03
CA ILE A 761 31.83 57.31 -38.30
C ILE A 761 30.79 58.03 -39.17
N MET A 762 29.53 57.61 -39.13
CA MET A 762 28.47 58.14 -40.00
C MET A 762 28.30 59.67 -39.85
N ASP A 763 28.25 60.17 -38.62
CA ASP A 763 27.93 61.58 -38.33
C ASP A 763 29.14 62.47 -37.96
N LEU A 764 30.38 62.00 -38.20
CA LEU A 764 31.64 62.75 -37.97
C LEU A 764 31.69 64.18 -38.54
N HIS A 765 30.89 64.44 -39.57
CA HIS A 765 30.84 65.71 -40.29
C HIS A 765 29.78 66.69 -39.75
N ARG A 766 28.93 66.24 -38.82
CA ARG A 766 27.78 66.99 -38.28
C ARG A 766 27.75 67.04 -36.76
N ASP A 767 28.21 65.98 -36.08
CA ASP A 767 28.17 65.86 -34.63
C ASP A 767 29.57 66.05 -34.02
N SER A 768 29.67 67.01 -33.09
CA SER A 768 30.92 67.24 -32.35
C SER A 768 31.25 66.13 -31.37
N ASP A 769 30.25 65.40 -30.89
CA ASP A 769 30.41 64.36 -29.88
C ASP A 769 30.99 63.08 -30.51
N ASP A 770 30.48 62.65 -31.67
CA ASP A 770 31.05 61.52 -32.44
C ASP A 770 32.49 61.79 -32.89
N ALA A 771 32.79 63.03 -33.29
CA ALA A 771 34.14 63.45 -33.62
C ALA A 771 35.08 63.41 -32.41
N ALA A 772 34.59 63.74 -31.21
CA ALA A 772 35.35 63.67 -29.97
C ALA A 772 35.58 62.22 -29.52
N ILE A 773 34.55 61.37 -29.59
CA ILE A 773 34.63 59.95 -29.24
C ILE A 773 35.60 59.22 -30.18
N THR A 774 35.45 59.42 -31.49
CA THR A 774 36.36 58.84 -32.50
C THR A 774 37.81 59.27 -32.24
N ALA A 775 38.05 60.55 -31.94
CA ALA A 775 39.39 61.03 -31.60
C ALA A 775 39.95 60.39 -30.31
N ALA A 776 39.09 60.14 -29.31
CA ALA A 776 39.48 59.46 -28.09
C ALA A 776 39.85 57.99 -28.36
N ILE A 777 39.05 57.27 -29.15
CA ILE A 777 39.32 55.88 -29.54
C ILE A 777 40.65 55.76 -30.29
N VAL A 778 40.90 56.66 -31.24
CA VAL A 778 42.18 56.70 -31.98
C VAL A 778 43.36 56.89 -31.03
N SER A 779 43.24 57.80 -30.06
CA SER A 779 44.29 58.05 -29.06
C SER A 779 44.53 56.84 -28.13
N ILE A 780 43.46 56.13 -27.73
CA ILE A 780 43.54 54.91 -26.92
C ILE A 780 44.27 53.81 -27.69
N ALA A 781 43.89 53.56 -28.94
CA ALA A 781 44.51 52.53 -29.78
C ALA A 781 46.01 52.81 -29.98
N GLN A 782 46.39 54.06 -30.30
CA GLN A 782 47.78 54.47 -30.44
C GLN A 782 48.57 54.29 -29.13
N SER A 783 47.99 54.64 -27.99
CA SER A 783 48.63 54.51 -26.68
C SER A 783 48.86 53.05 -26.27
N LEU A 784 48.00 52.14 -26.74
CA LEU A 784 48.10 50.70 -26.49
C LEU A 784 48.88 49.95 -27.58
N GLY A 785 49.29 50.63 -28.65
CA GLY A 785 50.00 50.03 -29.78
C GLY A 785 49.12 49.07 -30.61
N LEU A 786 47.82 49.33 -30.68
CA LEU A 786 46.86 48.53 -31.45
C LEU A 786 46.69 49.11 -32.87
N ASP A 787 46.62 48.24 -33.89
CA ASP A 787 46.24 48.66 -35.25
C ASP A 787 44.78 49.13 -35.25
N LEU A 788 44.46 50.18 -36.00
CA LEU A 788 43.13 50.77 -36.02
C LEU A 788 42.49 50.69 -37.40
N VAL A 789 41.25 50.22 -37.45
CA VAL A 789 40.40 50.19 -38.64
C VAL A 789 39.12 50.97 -38.36
N ALA A 790 38.77 51.94 -39.21
CA ALA A 790 37.48 52.62 -39.11
C ALA A 790 36.46 52.01 -40.06
N GLU A 791 35.27 51.67 -39.55
CA GLU A 791 34.19 51.07 -40.35
C GLU A 791 33.16 52.10 -40.83
N GLY A 792 32.45 51.77 -41.91
CA GLY A 792 31.36 52.62 -42.39
C GLY A 792 31.80 53.95 -43.00
N VAL A 793 33.03 54.02 -43.57
CA VAL A 793 33.46 55.20 -44.32
C VAL A 793 32.73 55.27 -45.65
N GLU A 794 31.90 56.29 -45.82
CA GLU A 794 31.07 56.50 -47.03
C GLU A 794 31.46 57.76 -47.81
N ARG A 795 32.19 58.69 -47.18
CA ARG A 795 32.52 60.00 -47.76
C ARG A 795 33.98 60.37 -47.62
N VAL A 796 34.42 61.28 -48.49
CA VAL A 796 35.80 61.79 -48.52
C VAL A 796 36.14 62.57 -47.25
N GLU A 797 35.19 63.30 -46.68
CA GLU A 797 35.39 64.10 -45.47
C GLU A 797 35.66 63.23 -44.24
N GLN A 798 34.98 62.08 -44.14
CA GLN A 798 35.20 61.09 -43.08
C GLN A 798 36.61 60.48 -43.20
N ARG A 799 37.01 60.11 -44.43
CA ARG A 799 38.37 59.61 -44.72
C ARG A 799 39.44 60.62 -44.30
N ASP A 800 39.29 61.88 -44.68
CA ASP A 800 40.27 62.93 -44.42
C ASP A 800 40.36 63.26 -42.92
N PHE A 801 39.23 63.23 -42.21
CA PHE A 801 39.21 63.35 -40.75
C PHE A 801 39.98 62.21 -40.08
N LEU A 802 39.69 60.97 -40.45
CA LEU A 802 40.33 59.77 -39.90
C LEU A 802 41.84 59.76 -40.15
N LEU A 803 42.25 60.09 -41.37
CA LEU A 803 43.67 60.23 -41.73
C LEU A 803 44.34 61.34 -40.92
N GLY A 804 43.68 62.49 -40.75
CA GLY A 804 44.18 63.61 -39.96
C GLY A 804 44.31 63.32 -38.46
N LYS A 805 43.56 62.35 -37.92
CA LYS A 805 43.69 61.88 -36.53
C LYS A 805 44.69 60.74 -36.36
N GLY A 806 45.22 60.21 -37.45
CA GLY A 806 46.22 59.12 -37.43
C GLY A 806 45.59 57.72 -37.42
N CYS A 807 44.38 57.55 -37.95
CA CYS A 807 43.84 56.24 -38.29
C CYS A 807 44.59 55.68 -39.52
N THR A 808 44.95 54.40 -39.49
CA THR A 808 45.80 53.77 -40.50
C THR A 808 45.02 53.07 -41.61
N MET A 809 43.87 52.50 -41.28
CA MET A 809 43.06 51.67 -42.18
C MET A 809 41.59 52.04 -42.07
N ALA A 810 40.86 51.84 -43.16
CA ALA A 810 39.42 52.03 -43.18
C ALA A 810 38.72 51.03 -44.09
N GLN A 811 37.44 50.85 -43.82
CA GLN A 811 36.52 50.02 -44.58
C GLN A 811 35.18 50.76 -44.69
N GLY A 812 34.51 50.60 -45.84
CA GLY A 812 33.21 51.22 -46.07
C GLY A 812 32.90 51.42 -47.55
N TYR A 813 31.67 51.88 -47.82
CA TYR A 813 31.13 51.98 -49.17
C TYR A 813 31.81 53.06 -50.02
N PHE A 814 32.55 53.98 -49.40
CA PHE A 814 33.42 54.91 -50.12
C PHE A 814 34.45 54.19 -50.99
N PHE A 815 34.96 53.05 -50.52
CA PHE A 815 35.96 52.25 -51.23
C PHE A 815 35.29 51.19 -52.09
N SER A 816 34.51 50.33 -51.44
CA SER A 816 33.71 49.29 -52.10
C SER A 816 32.69 48.72 -51.11
N PRO A 817 31.47 48.42 -51.55
CA PRO A 817 30.60 47.52 -50.79
C PRO A 817 31.21 46.11 -50.73
N PRO A 818 30.68 45.21 -49.89
CA PRO A 818 30.98 43.78 -49.97
C PRO A 818 30.67 43.24 -51.37
N LEU A 819 31.59 42.47 -51.94
CA LEU A 819 31.47 41.94 -53.30
C LEU A 819 31.54 40.40 -53.31
N PRO A 820 30.84 39.73 -54.24
CA PRO A 820 31.07 38.31 -54.51
C PRO A 820 32.54 38.05 -54.88
N ARG A 821 33.02 36.82 -54.65
CA ARG A 821 34.42 36.43 -54.88
C ARG A 821 34.98 36.88 -56.24
N ALA A 822 34.24 36.65 -57.32
CA ALA A 822 34.71 36.95 -58.67
C ALA A 822 34.91 38.46 -58.90
N GLU A 823 34.01 39.29 -58.37
CA GLU A 823 34.09 40.75 -58.47
C GLU A 823 35.20 41.31 -57.58
N PHE A 824 35.37 40.76 -56.38
CA PHE A 824 36.48 41.12 -55.50
C PHE A 824 37.84 40.76 -56.12
N GLU A 825 37.95 39.60 -56.78
CA GLU A 825 39.15 39.22 -57.52
C GLU A 825 39.49 40.19 -58.66
N ALA A 826 38.47 40.70 -59.37
CA ALA A 826 38.67 41.72 -60.40
C ALA A 826 39.20 43.03 -59.81
N LEU A 827 38.68 43.44 -58.65
CA LEU A 827 39.16 44.63 -57.92
C LEU A 827 40.64 44.48 -57.49
N LEU A 828 41.03 43.31 -57.00
CA LEU A 828 42.43 43.02 -56.63
C LEU A 828 43.36 43.05 -57.84
N VAL A 829 42.93 42.52 -58.99
CA VAL A 829 43.70 42.55 -60.24
C VAL A 829 43.89 43.99 -60.74
N GLU A 830 42.84 44.81 -60.68
CA GLU A 830 42.92 46.23 -61.07
C GLU A 830 43.94 46.99 -60.19
N GLN A 831 43.93 46.75 -58.88
CA GLN A 831 44.94 47.32 -57.98
C GLN A 831 46.36 46.82 -58.29
N ALA A 832 46.53 45.52 -58.53
CA ALA A 832 47.84 44.96 -58.86
C ALA A 832 48.42 45.58 -60.14
N GLY A 833 47.58 45.92 -61.13
CA GLY A 833 47.95 46.66 -62.33
C GLY A 833 48.28 48.14 -62.12
N ARG A 834 47.83 48.76 -61.02
CA ARG A 834 48.13 50.15 -60.64
C ARG A 834 49.43 50.31 -59.84
N ARG A 835 50.04 49.22 -59.35
CA ARG A 835 51.37 49.30 -58.70
C ARG A 835 52.43 49.59 -59.77
N PRO A 836 53.22 50.67 -59.66
CA PRO A 836 54.35 50.86 -60.56
C PRO A 836 55.30 49.67 -60.40
N CYS A 837 55.72 49.06 -61.53
CA CYS A 837 56.78 48.07 -61.53
C CYS A 837 57.97 48.63 -60.75
N ARG A 838 58.37 47.93 -59.68
CA ARG A 838 59.63 48.22 -58.98
C ARG A 838 60.82 47.89 -59.86
#